data_AF-A0A425I4G5-F1
#
_entry.id   AF-A0A425I4G5-F1
#
_cell.length_a   1.000
_cell.length_b   1.000
_cell.length_c   1.000
_cell.angle_alpha   90.00
_cell.angle_beta   90.00
_cell.angle_gamma   90.00
#
_symmetry.space_group_name_H-M   'P 1'
#
loop_
_entity.id
_entity.type
_entity.pdbx_description
1 polymer ?
#
loop_
_entity_poly.entity_id
_entity_poly.type
_entity_poly.pdbx_seq_one_letter_code
_entity_poly.pdbx_strand_id
1 'polypeptide(L)'
;MRGNAYTYFQPADLTEFPAEYAVTLQSKSLFVTYYQGGCSPSSAAYEKVIRLCAAFGARCYSWPGSFEEAEKRFADVSSLLADKEKTLRAYEQYFLSEISILLEPVDADCEGRRRRRPLIEAWRRFCVKEKAVYATLNFFEASDVTIRADCWFPAQDEAKLRVVLAEQSARSHASAFLLLHPPTSSPSPPTFFRLPPFLEPFQQLVDTYGVPRYKEANPAVFACVFFPFLFGVMYGDVGHGFLLVLIAAALFYVKANNRVLRMKGELIDMLLEGRHMILLLGLFATYAGVIYNDVLSLGIDLFGTRWQVSSPTFEEGEVAFPAASSASRPATFHEREGEKLEPMAEGFPYPVGFDPAWKGAVNELLMFNSFKMKFSVIVAFFQMLLGILLKALNALYFRQFLDFFFEALPQLFLFVALIGYMAFLILFKWLTPADAYAKPSLINVLIDMHMGGANPDPSLLMFDGQAEIQQVLRLVVLLSVPVMLLAKPLWLLYAQRHSASRASLHAADFGYHVQGSAAASRASAGAPASPLEEERESLVVASSSRALPSERRVRASERSLASEDSALPSPPLAFSVSQGPCDGRGARRTRKRTEVEDAEDGADDGAGEISEVFIHQMIETIEFVLGTISNTASYLRLWALSLAHQQLALVFFEKTIGLALQPGTGGVAMTIKFVFLFPIFALITFFVMVGMDSLECFLHALRLQWVEFQGKFYKADGHTFAPLNFAKILRESRPQGS
;
A
#
# COMPACT_ATOMS: atom_id res chain seq x y z
N MET A 1 41.32 10.67 54.45
CA MET A 1 42.16 11.19 55.55
C MET A 1 42.02 10.42 56.89
N ARG A 2 41.67 9.12 56.93
CA ARG A 2 41.53 8.33 58.19
C ARG A 2 40.74 9.04 59.31
N GLY A 3 39.62 9.70 58.99
CA GLY A 3 38.80 10.47 59.94
C GLY A 3 39.23 11.93 60.14
N ASN A 4 40.49 12.30 59.89
CA ASN A 4 41.04 13.63 60.18
C ASN A 4 40.73 14.68 59.09
N ALA A 5 39.49 14.70 58.58
CA ALA A 5 39.03 15.72 57.64
C ALA A 5 37.53 16.00 57.81
N TYR A 6 37.19 17.27 57.97
CA TYR A 6 35.82 17.76 58.05
C TYR A 6 35.44 18.35 56.69
N THR A 7 34.36 17.86 56.09
CA THR A 7 33.81 18.44 54.85
C THR A 7 32.43 19.01 55.11
N TYR A 8 32.26 20.29 54.81
CA TYR A 8 30.96 20.95 54.76
C TYR A 8 30.44 20.94 53.32
N PHE A 9 29.14 20.69 53.13
CA PHE A 9 28.47 20.70 51.84
C PHE A 9 27.32 21.72 51.88
N GLN A 10 27.20 22.52 50.82
CA GLN A 10 26.10 23.45 50.62
C GLN A 10 25.55 23.25 49.19
N PRO A 11 24.24 23.10 48.99
CA PRO A 11 23.67 23.16 47.63
C PRO A 11 23.99 24.53 47.02
N ALA A 12 24.22 24.61 45.71
CA ALA A 12 24.34 25.90 45.05
C ALA A 12 23.00 26.66 45.18
N ASP A 13 23.04 27.88 45.70
CA ASP A 13 21.86 28.74 45.69
C ASP A 13 21.65 29.28 44.27
N LEU A 14 20.45 29.11 43.75
CA LEU A 14 20.13 29.35 42.33
C LEU A 14 19.32 30.62 42.12
N THR A 15 18.96 31.30 43.20
CA THR A 15 17.97 32.40 43.22
C THR A 15 18.40 33.64 42.43
N GLU A 16 19.70 33.86 42.24
CA GLU A 16 20.26 35.00 41.50
C GLU A 16 20.63 34.67 40.04
N PHE A 17 20.54 33.42 39.59
CA PHE A 17 20.97 33.00 38.24
C PHE A 17 19.83 33.02 37.22
N PRO A 18 20.07 33.41 35.95
CA PRO A 18 19.07 33.30 34.89
C PRO A 18 18.58 31.86 34.71
N ALA A 19 17.28 31.69 34.48
CA ALA A 19 16.59 30.40 34.51
C ALA A 19 17.19 29.32 33.60
N GLU A 20 17.76 29.71 32.45
CA GLU A 20 18.42 28.80 31.51
C GLU A 20 19.68 28.15 32.09
N TYR A 21 20.47 28.91 32.87
CA TYR A 21 21.65 28.38 33.56
C TYR A 21 21.28 27.57 34.79
N ALA A 22 20.19 27.93 35.48
CA ALA A 22 19.73 27.26 36.70
C ALA A 22 19.54 25.75 36.51
N VAL A 23 18.98 25.30 35.38
CA VAL A 23 18.82 23.86 35.05
C VAL A 23 20.16 23.12 35.04
N THR A 24 21.24 23.77 34.59
CA THR A 24 22.60 23.16 34.58
C THR A 24 23.33 23.27 35.92
N LEU A 25 22.77 24.00 36.89
CA LEU A 25 23.33 24.26 38.21
C LEU A 25 22.58 23.47 39.31
N GLN A 26 21.32 23.08 39.09
CA GLN A 26 20.49 22.24 39.98
C GLN A 26 21.16 20.93 40.45
N SER A 27 22.11 20.39 39.69
CA SER A 27 22.85 19.16 40.01
C SER A 27 24.20 19.38 40.71
N LYS A 28 24.53 20.61 41.13
CA LYS A 28 25.85 20.96 41.67
C LYS A 28 25.77 21.45 43.12
N SER A 29 26.64 20.91 43.96
CA SER A 29 26.89 21.37 45.33
C SER A 29 28.28 22.00 45.44
N LEU A 30 28.40 23.00 46.31
CA LEU A 30 29.68 23.49 46.79
C LEU A 30 30.10 22.66 48.01
N PHE A 31 31.41 22.47 48.18
CA PHE A 31 31.95 21.81 49.37
C PHE A 31 33.29 22.40 49.78
N VAL A 32 33.55 22.39 51.08
CA VAL A 32 34.79 22.88 51.69
C VAL A 32 35.33 21.80 52.63
N THR A 33 36.54 21.31 52.37
CA THR A 33 37.19 20.25 53.16
C THR A 33 38.38 20.79 53.95
N TYR A 34 38.24 20.84 55.28
CA TYR A 34 39.33 21.11 56.20
C TYR A 34 40.03 19.80 56.59
N TYR A 35 41.36 19.77 56.55
CA TYR A 35 42.17 18.64 57.00
C TYR A 35 43.48 19.12 57.65
N GLN A 36 44.04 18.31 58.55
CA GLN A 36 45.24 18.68 59.29
C GLN A 36 46.51 18.35 58.50
N GLY A 37 47.15 19.37 57.93
CA GLY A 37 48.38 19.29 57.15
C GLY A 37 48.50 20.50 56.23
N GLY A 38 49.34 21.47 56.62
CA GLY A 38 49.22 22.88 56.21
C GLY A 38 49.13 23.15 54.71
N CYS A 39 48.53 24.29 54.37
CA CYS A 39 48.16 24.75 53.03
C CYS A 39 49.32 25.04 52.05
N SER A 40 50.54 24.60 52.36
CA SER A 40 51.66 24.71 51.43
C SER A 40 51.45 23.78 50.22
N PRO A 41 51.71 24.22 48.98
CA PRO A 41 51.65 23.35 47.81
C PRO A 41 52.66 22.19 47.85
N SER A 42 53.69 22.26 48.71
CA SER A 42 54.60 21.13 49.00
C SER A 42 54.01 20.03 49.89
N SER A 43 52.76 20.19 50.37
CA SER A 43 52.08 19.21 51.21
C SER A 43 51.54 18.04 50.40
N ALA A 44 52.08 16.84 50.61
CA ALA A 44 51.59 15.60 49.99
C ALA A 44 50.15 15.22 50.37
N ALA A 45 49.52 15.94 51.31
CA ALA A 45 48.08 15.86 51.58
C ALA A 45 47.26 16.72 50.59
N TYR A 46 47.70 17.96 50.35
CA TYR A 46 47.08 18.92 49.43
C TYR A 46 47.07 18.40 47.98
N GLU A 47 48.21 17.90 47.51
CA GLU A 47 48.33 17.34 46.16
C GLU A 47 47.35 16.15 45.94
N LYS A 48 47.21 15.27 46.94
CA LYS A 48 46.29 14.13 46.85
C LYS A 48 44.83 14.55 46.85
N VAL A 49 44.46 15.61 47.58
CA VAL A 49 43.11 16.17 47.54
C VAL A 49 42.82 16.79 46.17
N ILE A 50 43.73 17.59 45.62
CA ILE A 50 43.54 18.19 44.28
C ILE A 50 43.44 17.12 43.19
N ARG A 51 44.31 16.10 43.21
CA ARG A 51 44.22 14.97 42.26
C ARG A 51 42.89 14.22 42.38
N LEU A 52 42.35 14.06 43.59
CA LEU A 52 41.04 13.43 43.82
C LEU A 52 39.89 14.30 43.28
N CYS A 53 39.89 15.60 43.58
CA CYS A 53 38.90 16.55 43.06
C CYS A 53 38.91 16.60 41.53
N ALA A 54 40.10 16.66 40.92
CA ALA A 54 40.26 16.65 39.47
C ALA A 54 39.75 15.33 38.83
N ALA A 55 40.01 14.18 39.46
CA ALA A 55 39.51 12.88 38.98
C ALA A 55 37.97 12.77 39.00
N PHE A 56 37.30 13.50 39.90
CA PHE A 56 35.83 13.62 39.93
C PHE A 56 35.30 14.88 39.21
N GLY A 57 36.13 15.60 38.45
CA GLY A 57 35.72 16.77 37.68
C GLY A 57 35.35 18.02 38.50
N ALA A 58 35.65 18.03 39.80
CA ALA A 58 35.34 19.15 40.69
C ALA A 58 36.28 20.34 40.43
N ARG A 59 35.69 21.54 40.26
CA ARG A 59 36.45 22.79 40.08
C ARG A 59 36.84 23.36 41.44
N CYS A 60 38.13 23.28 41.78
CA CYS A 60 38.67 23.90 42.98
C CYS A 60 39.00 25.38 42.75
N TYR A 61 38.67 26.24 43.71
CA TYR A 61 39.05 27.65 43.77
C TYR A 61 39.92 27.90 45.01
N SER A 62 40.78 28.91 44.99
CA SER A 62 41.60 29.28 46.15
C SER A 62 40.76 30.05 47.16
N TRP A 63 40.61 29.53 48.38
CA TRP A 63 39.91 30.24 49.46
C TRP A 63 40.75 31.45 49.92
N PRO A 64 40.15 32.64 50.17
CA PRO A 64 40.87 33.82 50.66
C PRO A 64 41.32 33.66 52.12
N GLY A 65 42.42 34.30 52.48
CA GLY A 65 43.01 34.26 53.83
C GLY A 65 42.43 35.26 54.82
N SER A 66 41.78 36.34 54.33
CA SER A 66 41.14 37.37 55.15
C SER A 66 39.81 37.83 54.55
N PHE A 67 38.98 38.50 55.36
CA PHE A 67 37.72 39.08 54.90
C PHE A 67 37.94 40.17 53.84
N GLU A 68 38.91 41.07 54.05
CA GLU A 68 39.25 42.11 53.05
C GLU A 68 39.72 41.54 51.71
N GLU A 69 40.41 40.39 51.72
CA GLU A 69 40.81 39.72 50.48
C GLU A 69 39.60 39.10 49.77
N ALA A 70 38.66 38.52 50.53
CA ALA A 70 37.40 38.00 49.99
C ALA A 70 36.56 39.10 49.33
N GLU A 71 36.41 40.25 49.99
CA GLU A 71 35.65 41.41 49.51
C GLU A 71 36.27 42.00 48.23
N LYS A 72 37.60 42.18 48.18
CA LYS A 72 38.31 42.63 46.98
C LYS A 72 38.11 41.66 45.81
N ARG A 73 38.33 40.36 46.02
CA ARG A 73 38.10 39.33 44.99
C ARG A 73 36.64 39.27 44.52
N PHE A 74 35.67 39.56 45.39
CA PHE A 74 34.26 39.62 44.99
C PHE A 74 33.96 40.83 44.08
N ALA A 75 34.55 42.00 44.38
CA ALA A 75 34.49 43.17 43.49
C ALA A 75 35.18 42.92 42.14
N ASP A 76 36.35 42.26 42.14
CA ASP A 76 37.07 41.89 40.92
C ASP A 76 36.28 40.91 40.04
N VAL A 77 35.67 39.88 40.65
CA VAL A 77 34.89 38.86 39.93
C VAL A 77 33.55 39.41 39.44
N SER A 78 32.87 40.26 40.21
CA SER A 78 31.59 40.87 39.79
C SER A 78 31.77 41.90 38.66
N SER A 79 32.82 42.72 38.70
CA SER A 79 33.17 43.62 37.57
C SER A 79 33.55 42.84 36.31
N LEU A 80 34.37 41.79 36.44
CA LEU A 80 34.67 40.87 35.32
C LEU A 80 33.41 40.20 34.77
N LEU A 81 32.46 39.79 35.63
CA LEU A 81 31.20 39.18 35.20
C LEU A 81 30.34 40.16 34.41
N ALA A 82 30.21 41.41 34.87
CA ALA A 82 29.46 42.45 34.15
C ALA A 82 30.06 42.75 32.76
N ASP A 83 31.40 42.82 32.65
CA ASP A 83 32.07 42.96 31.35
C ASP A 83 31.85 41.74 30.45
N LYS A 84 31.88 40.51 31.01
CA LYS A 84 31.59 39.29 30.24
C LYS A 84 30.16 39.24 29.74
N GLU A 85 29.18 39.56 30.59
CA GLU A 85 27.76 39.66 30.24
C GLU A 85 27.52 40.71 29.14
N LYS A 86 28.21 41.85 29.20
CA LYS A 86 28.20 42.89 28.16
C LYS A 86 28.79 42.39 26.84
N THR A 87 29.90 41.65 26.86
CA THR A 87 30.46 41.04 25.62
C THR A 87 29.56 39.94 25.05
N LEU A 88 28.86 39.19 25.91
CA LEU A 88 27.92 38.14 25.51
C LEU A 88 26.73 38.77 24.77
N ARG A 89 26.08 39.78 25.36
CA ARG A 89 24.98 40.54 24.70
C ARG A 89 25.39 41.15 23.36
N ALA A 90 26.61 41.67 23.25
CA ALA A 90 27.13 42.21 21.99
C ALA A 90 27.30 41.12 20.92
N TYR A 91 27.75 39.92 21.32
CA TYR A 91 27.88 38.76 20.43
C TYR A 91 26.50 38.21 20.00
N GLU A 92 25.53 38.15 20.90
CA GLU A 92 24.14 37.77 20.57
C GLU A 92 23.52 38.73 19.54
N GLN A 93 23.69 40.04 19.74
CA GLN A 93 23.19 41.06 18.81
C GLN A 93 23.86 40.95 17.43
N TYR A 94 25.18 40.72 17.40
CA TYR A 94 25.91 40.43 16.16
C TYR A 94 25.34 39.18 15.46
N PHE A 95 25.22 38.06 16.16
CA PHE A 95 24.75 36.79 15.60
C PHE A 95 23.30 36.87 15.11
N LEU A 96 22.43 37.58 15.83
CA LEU A 96 21.05 37.86 15.38
C LEU A 96 21.02 38.75 14.12
N SER A 97 21.97 39.69 13.96
CA SER A 97 22.10 40.47 12.72
C SER A 97 22.63 39.66 11.53
N GLU A 98 23.49 38.67 11.77
CA GLU A 98 23.95 37.75 10.71
C GLU A 98 22.83 36.81 10.28
N ILE A 99 22.03 36.31 11.24
CA ILE A 99 20.82 35.53 10.98
C ILE A 99 19.78 36.35 10.20
N SER A 100 19.58 37.63 10.52
CA SER A 100 18.56 38.45 9.83
C SER A 100 18.90 38.70 8.35
N ILE A 101 20.19 38.83 8.00
CA ILE A 101 20.67 38.89 6.62
C ILE A 101 20.38 37.58 5.88
N LEU A 102 20.62 36.41 6.50
CA LEU A 102 20.31 35.10 5.92
C LEU A 102 18.79 34.84 5.76
N LEU A 103 17.98 35.54 6.54
CA LEU A 103 16.51 35.55 6.46
C LEU A 103 15.95 36.62 5.52
N GLU A 104 16.78 37.53 5.00
CA GLU A 104 16.30 38.65 4.18
C GLU A 104 15.61 38.15 2.90
N PRO A 105 14.40 38.64 2.57
CA PRO A 105 13.62 38.11 1.46
C PRO A 105 14.13 38.62 0.10
N VAL A 106 14.98 37.83 -0.55
CA VAL A 106 15.43 38.11 -1.92
C VAL A 106 14.27 37.88 -2.90
N ASP A 107 13.98 38.90 -3.72
CA ASP A 107 13.04 38.81 -4.84
C ASP A 107 13.71 38.05 -6.01
N ALA A 108 13.57 36.72 -6.00
CA ALA A 108 14.10 35.84 -7.05
C ALA A 108 13.13 35.74 -8.25
N ASP A 109 13.47 36.39 -9.36
CA ASP A 109 12.67 36.37 -10.60
C ASP A 109 12.79 35.03 -11.36
N CYS A 110 12.00 34.05 -10.92
CA CYS A 110 11.73 32.81 -11.65
C CYS A 110 10.25 32.73 -12.06
N GLU A 111 9.99 32.57 -13.36
CA GLU A 111 8.71 32.11 -13.92
C GLU A 111 7.47 32.93 -13.50
N GLY A 112 7.58 34.26 -13.50
CA GLY A 112 6.43 35.20 -13.44
C GLY A 112 5.66 35.23 -12.12
N ARG A 113 6.09 34.50 -11.09
CA ARG A 113 5.46 34.49 -9.75
C ARG A 113 6.44 35.00 -8.70
N ARG A 114 6.45 36.32 -8.48
CA ARG A 114 7.17 36.96 -7.38
C ARG A 114 6.83 36.28 -6.05
N ARG A 115 7.77 35.48 -5.55
CA ARG A 115 7.70 34.78 -4.27
C ARG A 115 8.96 35.10 -3.49
N ARG A 116 8.84 36.07 -2.59
CA ARG A 116 9.82 36.40 -1.56
C ARG A 116 10.20 35.15 -0.77
N ARG A 117 11.51 34.91 -0.64
CA ARG A 117 12.10 33.76 0.05
C ARG A 117 13.36 34.23 0.77
N PRO A 118 13.64 33.73 1.99
CA PRO A 118 14.89 34.05 2.66
C PRO A 118 16.08 33.50 1.86
N LEU A 119 17.21 34.21 1.87
CA LEU A 119 18.44 33.85 1.16
C LEU A 119 18.87 32.39 1.42
N ILE A 120 18.76 31.93 2.68
CA ILE A 120 19.08 30.54 3.06
C ILE A 120 18.20 29.49 2.37
N GLU A 121 16.93 29.77 2.05
CA GLU A 121 16.11 28.86 1.24
C GLU A 121 16.62 28.79 -0.20
N ALA A 122 17.09 29.91 -0.77
CA ALA A 122 17.58 29.94 -2.14
C ALA A 122 18.88 29.12 -2.29
N TRP A 123 19.87 29.34 -1.42
CA TRP A 123 21.10 28.54 -1.38
C TRP A 123 20.83 27.06 -1.15
N ARG A 124 19.94 26.73 -0.20
CA ARG A 124 19.53 25.35 0.07
C ARG A 124 18.91 24.68 -1.16
N ARG A 125 18.02 25.37 -1.87
CA ARG A 125 17.39 24.87 -3.11
C ARG A 125 18.42 24.66 -4.22
N PHE A 126 19.39 25.57 -4.35
CA PHE A 126 20.51 25.46 -5.29
C PHE A 126 21.33 24.19 -4.99
N CYS A 127 21.85 24.03 -3.76
CA CYS A 127 22.66 22.86 -3.38
C CYS A 127 21.90 21.53 -3.53
N VAL A 128 20.59 21.49 -3.24
CA VAL A 128 19.76 20.29 -3.45
C VAL A 128 19.58 19.96 -4.93
N LYS A 129 19.33 20.97 -5.78
CA LYS A 129 19.24 20.78 -7.25
C LYS A 129 20.58 20.28 -7.80
N GLU A 130 21.67 20.93 -7.42
CA GLU A 130 23.01 20.67 -7.91
C GLU A 130 23.49 19.27 -7.50
N LYS A 131 23.28 18.87 -6.23
CA LYS A 131 23.51 17.49 -5.77
C LYS A 131 22.71 16.46 -6.58
N ALA A 132 21.47 16.76 -6.94
CA ALA A 132 20.65 15.86 -7.77
C ALA A 132 21.16 15.76 -9.22
N VAL A 133 21.73 16.83 -9.79
CA VAL A 133 22.40 16.79 -11.10
C VAL A 133 23.63 15.88 -11.05
N TYR A 134 24.57 16.09 -10.12
CA TYR A 134 25.76 15.23 -10.00
C TYR A 134 25.40 13.77 -9.66
N ALA A 135 24.42 13.55 -8.79
CA ALA A 135 23.93 12.20 -8.52
C ALA A 135 23.32 11.52 -9.75
N THR A 136 22.73 12.28 -10.69
CA THR A 136 22.24 11.75 -11.97
C THR A 136 23.41 11.43 -12.92
N LEU A 137 24.39 12.33 -13.04
CA LEU A 137 25.56 12.16 -13.90
C LEU A 137 26.40 10.92 -13.50
N ASN A 138 26.44 10.57 -12.22
CA ASN A 138 27.13 9.38 -11.72
C ASN A 138 26.54 8.04 -12.22
N PHE A 139 25.35 8.02 -12.84
CA PHE A 139 24.77 6.82 -13.47
C PHE A 139 25.11 6.69 -14.96
N PHE A 140 25.85 7.63 -15.55
CA PHE A 140 26.11 7.65 -17.00
C PHE A 140 27.48 7.02 -17.34
N GLU A 141 27.54 6.33 -18.47
CA GLU A 141 28.79 5.77 -19.00
C GLU A 141 29.61 6.89 -19.67
N ALA A 142 30.70 7.30 -19.02
CA ALA A 142 31.61 8.30 -19.58
C ALA A 142 32.68 7.66 -20.48
N SER A 143 32.82 8.20 -21.70
CA SER A 143 33.97 8.02 -22.59
C SER A 143 34.72 9.37 -22.72
N ASP A 144 35.92 9.35 -23.30
CA ASP A 144 36.85 10.51 -23.31
C ASP A 144 36.27 11.80 -23.94
N VAL A 145 35.25 11.66 -24.80
CA VAL A 145 34.60 12.79 -25.52
C VAL A 145 33.06 12.74 -25.43
N THR A 146 32.46 11.60 -25.07
CA THR A 146 31.02 11.39 -25.10
C THR A 146 30.51 10.73 -23.82
N ILE A 147 29.34 11.17 -23.35
CA ILE A 147 28.65 10.57 -22.20
C ILE A 147 27.42 9.84 -22.73
N ARG A 148 27.28 8.55 -22.41
CA ARG A 148 26.12 7.73 -22.75
C ARG A 148 25.20 7.58 -21.54
N ALA A 149 23.90 7.77 -21.77
CA ALA A 149 22.86 7.61 -20.77
C ALA A 149 21.69 6.81 -21.36
N ASP A 150 21.59 5.53 -20.99
CA ASP A 150 20.44 4.69 -21.35
C ASP A 150 19.29 4.99 -20.38
N CYS A 151 18.15 5.44 -20.89
CA CYS A 151 17.05 5.95 -20.05
C CYS A 151 15.66 5.50 -20.53
N TRP A 152 14.76 5.26 -19.56
CA TRP A 152 13.36 4.95 -19.84
C TRP A 152 12.54 6.24 -19.99
N PHE A 153 11.80 6.34 -21.09
CA PHE A 153 10.85 7.44 -21.33
C PHE A 153 9.54 6.90 -21.93
N PRO A 154 8.38 7.56 -21.71
CA PRO A 154 7.14 7.18 -22.38
C PRO A 154 7.23 7.48 -23.88
N ALA A 155 6.96 6.48 -24.73
CA ALA A 155 7.03 6.63 -26.19
C ALA A 155 6.18 7.80 -26.74
N GLN A 156 5.08 8.16 -26.07
CA GLN A 156 4.25 9.31 -26.44
C GLN A 156 4.92 10.68 -26.24
N ASP A 157 6.03 10.75 -25.51
CA ASP A 157 6.79 11.98 -25.25
C ASP A 157 8.11 12.04 -26.05
N GLU A 158 8.42 11.02 -26.85
CA GLU A 158 9.61 10.92 -27.72
C GLU A 158 9.80 12.15 -28.63
N ALA A 159 8.73 12.59 -29.29
CA ALA A 159 8.77 13.76 -30.16
C ALA A 159 9.10 15.05 -29.39
N LYS A 160 8.62 15.19 -28.15
CA LYS A 160 8.92 16.34 -27.29
C LYS A 160 10.38 16.32 -26.85
N LEU A 161 10.89 15.15 -26.49
CA LEU A 161 12.29 14.95 -26.13
C LEU A 161 13.23 15.31 -27.29
N ARG A 162 12.93 14.88 -28.53
CA ARG A 162 13.72 15.29 -29.71
C ARG A 162 13.75 16.81 -29.92
N VAL A 163 12.60 17.49 -29.80
CA VAL A 163 12.53 18.95 -29.95
C VAL A 163 13.34 19.66 -28.87
N VAL A 164 13.19 19.27 -27.60
CA VAL A 164 13.95 19.86 -26.48
C VAL A 164 15.45 19.61 -26.62
N LEU A 165 15.87 18.40 -27.00
CA LEU A 165 17.28 18.09 -27.22
C LEU A 165 17.87 18.91 -28.38
N ALA A 166 17.14 19.07 -29.48
CA ALA A 166 17.56 19.93 -30.60
C ALA A 166 17.66 21.41 -30.20
N GLU A 167 16.69 21.92 -29.43
CA GLU A 167 16.69 23.31 -28.93
C GLU A 167 17.88 23.59 -28.00
N GLN A 168 18.21 22.66 -27.10
CA GLN A 168 19.35 22.81 -26.19
C GLN A 168 20.70 22.57 -26.91
N SER A 169 20.74 21.66 -27.89
CA SER A 169 21.90 21.46 -28.77
C SER A 169 22.15 22.62 -29.73
N ALA A 170 21.17 23.49 -29.96
CA ALA A 170 21.34 24.74 -30.71
C ALA A 170 21.77 25.92 -29.82
N ARG A 171 21.46 25.88 -28.51
CA ARG A 171 21.86 26.91 -27.52
C ARG A 171 23.21 26.65 -26.86
N SER A 172 23.71 25.41 -26.88
CA SER A 172 24.93 25.01 -26.20
C SER A 172 25.91 24.35 -27.16
N HIS A 173 27.21 24.33 -26.81
CA HIS A 173 28.24 23.67 -27.61
C HIS A 173 28.23 22.13 -27.50
N ALA A 174 27.18 21.54 -26.91
CA ALA A 174 27.05 20.10 -26.71
C ALA A 174 25.99 19.50 -27.64
N SER A 175 26.41 18.61 -28.54
CA SER A 175 25.52 17.85 -29.41
C SER A 175 24.89 16.68 -28.66
N ALA A 176 23.56 16.72 -28.45
CA ALA A 176 22.79 15.65 -27.83
C ALA A 176 21.87 14.96 -28.84
N PHE A 177 21.89 13.63 -28.90
CA PHE A 177 21.10 12.83 -29.85
C PHE A 177 20.42 11.64 -29.16
N LEU A 178 19.20 11.31 -29.59
CA LEU A 178 18.39 10.22 -29.04
C LEU A 178 18.48 8.97 -29.92
N LEU A 179 19.24 7.97 -29.48
CA LEU A 179 19.28 6.64 -30.09
C LEU A 179 18.06 5.82 -29.64
N LEU A 180 17.40 5.15 -30.59
CA LEU A 180 16.19 4.34 -30.36
C LEU A 180 16.46 2.83 -30.17
N HIS A 181 17.67 2.35 -30.46
CA HIS A 181 17.97 0.92 -30.40
C HIS A 181 18.11 0.47 -28.93
N PRO A 182 17.22 -0.39 -28.40
CA PRO A 182 17.44 -0.99 -27.09
C PRO A 182 18.64 -1.94 -27.18
N PRO A 183 19.46 -2.06 -26.12
CA PRO A 183 20.46 -3.12 -26.05
C PRO A 183 19.77 -4.49 -26.07
N THR A 184 20.42 -5.49 -26.67
CA THR A 184 19.87 -6.85 -26.86
C THR A 184 19.55 -7.60 -25.56
N SER A 185 19.92 -7.05 -24.41
CA SER A 185 19.65 -7.56 -23.07
C SER A 185 19.11 -6.46 -22.13
N SER A 186 18.24 -5.57 -22.62
CA SER A 186 17.59 -4.54 -21.79
C SER A 186 16.74 -5.17 -20.68
N PRO A 187 16.79 -4.68 -19.42
CA PRO A 187 15.92 -5.15 -18.35
C PRO A 187 14.44 -4.79 -18.60
N SER A 188 13.54 -5.33 -17.79
CA SER A 188 12.10 -5.04 -17.89
C SER A 188 11.80 -3.53 -17.75
N PRO A 189 11.07 -2.91 -18.70
CA PRO A 189 10.70 -1.50 -18.62
C PRO A 189 9.78 -1.21 -17.43
N PRO A 190 9.93 -0.06 -16.76
CA PRO A 190 9.11 0.33 -15.61
C PRO A 190 7.67 0.69 -16.02
N THR A 191 6.73 0.55 -15.09
CA THR A 191 5.30 0.86 -15.30
C THR A 191 4.94 2.28 -14.95
N PHE A 192 4.19 2.93 -15.84
CA PHE A 192 3.68 4.29 -15.69
C PHE A 192 2.21 4.37 -16.05
N PHE A 193 1.38 4.89 -15.15
CA PHE A 193 -0.04 5.16 -15.40
C PHE A 193 -0.31 6.67 -15.43
N ARG A 194 -0.94 7.15 -16.51
CA ARG A 194 -1.47 8.51 -16.61
C ARG A 194 -2.92 8.52 -16.13
N LEU A 195 -3.10 8.72 -14.83
CA LEU A 195 -4.38 8.61 -14.13
C LEU A 195 -5.07 9.98 -14.00
N PRO A 196 -6.42 10.05 -13.97
CA PRO A 196 -7.11 11.22 -13.49
C PRO A 196 -6.91 11.34 -11.96
N PRO A 197 -6.95 12.57 -11.38
CA PRO A 197 -6.74 12.79 -9.94
C PRO A 197 -7.81 12.13 -9.04
N PHE A 198 -8.91 11.65 -9.62
CA PHE A 198 -9.90 10.80 -8.95
C PHE A 198 -9.35 9.39 -8.62
N LEU A 199 -8.55 8.81 -9.53
CA LEU A 199 -8.08 7.43 -9.46
C LEU A 199 -6.69 7.30 -8.80
N GLU A 200 -5.99 8.41 -8.63
CA GLU A 200 -4.72 8.55 -7.90
C GLU A 200 -4.69 7.82 -6.52
N PRO A 201 -5.64 8.02 -5.58
CA PRO A 201 -5.62 7.30 -4.30
C PRO A 201 -5.91 5.79 -4.44
N PHE A 202 -6.68 5.37 -5.45
CA PHE A 202 -6.90 3.95 -5.72
C PHE A 202 -5.67 3.29 -6.33
N GLN A 203 -4.83 4.02 -7.06
CA GLN A 203 -3.52 3.51 -7.50
C GLN A 203 -2.55 3.38 -6.32
N GLN A 204 -2.45 4.39 -5.44
CA GLN A 204 -1.65 4.30 -4.21
C GLN A 204 -2.01 3.06 -3.37
N LEU A 205 -3.31 2.71 -3.31
CA LEU A 205 -3.84 1.54 -2.60
C LEU A 205 -3.54 0.18 -3.30
N VAL A 206 -3.14 0.19 -4.57
CA VAL A 206 -2.69 -1.01 -5.31
C VAL A 206 -1.17 -1.12 -5.28
N ASP A 207 -0.46 -0.01 -5.52
CA ASP A 207 1.01 0.07 -5.53
C ASP A 207 1.63 -0.28 -4.16
N THR A 208 0.85 -0.20 -3.08
CA THR A 208 1.25 -0.62 -1.72
C THR A 208 1.20 -2.13 -1.48
N TYR A 209 0.46 -2.90 -2.28
CA TYR A 209 0.54 -4.37 -2.28
C TYR A 209 1.72 -4.84 -3.15
N GLY A 210 1.95 -4.17 -4.27
CA GLY A 210 3.05 -4.41 -5.20
C GLY A 210 2.80 -3.69 -6.52
N VAL A 211 3.73 -3.77 -7.46
CA VAL A 211 3.71 -2.96 -8.69
C VAL A 211 3.34 -3.85 -9.89
N PRO A 212 2.45 -3.44 -10.81
CA PRO A 212 2.12 -4.29 -11.95
C PRO A 212 3.33 -4.55 -12.84
N ARG A 213 3.35 -5.69 -13.52
CA ARG A 213 4.29 -5.96 -14.60
C ARG A 213 3.98 -5.08 -15.82
N TYR A 214 4.99 -4.81 -16.64
CA TYR A 214 4.82 -3.99 -17.84
C TYR A 214 3.73 -4.54 -18.78
N LYS A 215 2.71 -3.70 -19.05
CA LYS A 215 1.49 -4.00 -19.82
C LYS A 215 0.54 -5.05 -19.21
N GLU A 216 0.66 -5.36 -17.91
CA GLU A 216 -0.35 -6.13 -17.17
C GLU A 216 -1.64 -5.30 -16.95
N ALA A 217 -2.79 -5.97 -16.83
CA ALA A 217 -4.06 -5.31 -16.50
C ALA A 217 -4.02 -4.62 -15.11
N ASN A 218 -4.29 -3.32 -15.07
CA ASN A 218 -4.21 -2.53 -13.83
C ASN A 218 -5.41 -2.79 -12.89
N PRO A 219 -5.20 -3.32 -11.66
CA PRO A 219 -6.28 -3.56 -10.69
C PRO A 219 -7.02 -2.30 -10.22
N ALA A 220 -6.41 -1.11 -10.26
CA ALA A 220 -6.96 0.11 -9.68
C ALA A 220 -8.28 0.56 -10.35
N VAL A 221 -8.44 0.26 -11.64
CA VAL A 221 -9.67 0.55 -12.42
C VAL A 221 -10.85 -0.28 -11.93
N PHE A 222 -10.61 -1.50 -11.47
CA PHE A 222 -11.66 -2.35 -10.87
C PHE A 222 -11.83 -2.02 -9.38
N ALA A 223 -10.73 -1.74 -8.67
CA ALA A 223 -10.75 -1.37 -7.26
C ALA A 223 -11.64 -0.16 -6.98
N CYS A 224 -11.66 0.87 -7.83
CA CYS A 224 -12.46 2.07 -7.59
C CYS A 224 -13.99 1.85 -7.58
N VAL A 225 -14.47 0.71 -8.07
CA VAL A 225 -15.89 0.29 -7.94
C VAL A 225 -16.03 -0.79 -6.87
N PHE A 226 -15.25 -1.87 -6.95
CA PHE A 226 -15.43 -3.03 -6.06
C PHE A 226 -15.03 -2.75 -4.61
N PHE A 227 -13.95 -2.03 -4.34
CA PHE A 227 -13.52 -1.77 -2.96
C PHE A 227 -14.52 -0.90 -2.17
N PRO A 228 -15.02 0.23 -2.70
CA PRO A 228 -16.12 0.99 -2.07
C PRO A 228 -17.42 0.19 -1.94
N PHE A 229 -17.75 -0.65 -2.92
CA PHE A 229 -18.94 -1.52 -2.85
C PHE A 229 -18.84 -2.57 -1.74
N LEU A 230 -17.73 -3.30 -1.63
CA LEU A 230 -17.49 -4.26 -0.55
C LEU A 230 -17.53 -3.57 0.82
N PHE A 231 -16.93 -2.38 0.94
CA PHE A 231 -17.02 -1.57 2.14
C PHE A 231 -18.46 -1.22 2.48
N GLY A 232 -19.27 -0.75 1.52
CA GLY A 232 -20.68 -0.43 1.74
C GLY A 232 -21.51 -1.64 2.18
N VAL A 233 -21.23 -2.84 1.65
CA VAL A 233 -21.89 -4.09 2.06
C VAL A 233 -21.59 -4.45 3.53
N MET A 234 -20.36 -4.19 4.01
CA MET A 234 -20.01 -4.32 5.43
C MET A 234 -20.65 -3.20 6.27
N TYR A 235 -20.42 -1.95 5.88
CA TYR A 235 -20.72 -0.74 6.65
C TYR A 235 -22.06 -0.08 6.26
N GLY A 236 -23.09 -0.91 6.09
CA GLY A 236 -24.37 -0.50 5.49
C GLY A 236 -25.35 0.16 6.46
N ASP A 237 -25.10 1.42 6.82
CA ASP A 237 -26.04 2.29 7.57
C ASP A 237 -26.12 3.67 6.89
N VAL A 238 -27.32 4.18 6.66
CA VAL A 238 -27.53 5.48 5.99
C VAL A 238 -26.98 6.65 6.81
N GLY A 239 -27.13 6.62 8.14
CA GLY A 239 -26.66 7.68 9.03
C GLY A 239 -25.13 7.71 9.13
N HIS A 240 -24.50 6.55 9.35
CA HIS A 240 -23.04 6.46 9.41
C HIS A 240 -22.39 6.75 8.03
N GLY A 241 -22.95 6.20 6.95
CA GLY A 241 -22.52 6.51 5.58
C GLY A 241 -22.64 7.99 5.23
N PHE A 242 -23.73 8.65 5.65
CA PHE A 242 -23.91 10.09 5.42
C PHE A 242 -22.90 10.93 6.22
N LEU A 243 -22.53 10.51 7.44
CA LEU A 243 -21.47 11.18 8.20
C LEU A 243 -20.11 11.05 7.51
N LEU A 244 -19.80 9.91 6.88
CA LEU A 244 -18.60 9.75 6.04
C LEU A 244 -18.62 10.68 4.80
N VAL A 245 -19.79 10.85 4.16
CA VAL A 245 -19.96 11.82 3.05
C VAL A 245 -19.74 13.26 3.53
N LEU A 246 -20.24 13.63 4.72
CA LEU A 246 -19.99 14.96 5.31
C LEU A 246 -18.50 15.18 5.65
N ILE A 247 -17.82 14.17 6.19
CA ILE A 247 -16.38 14.21 6.45
C ILE A 247 -15.60 14.39 5.13
N ALA A 248 -15.96 13.66 4.08
CA ALA A 248 -15.35 13.83 2.76
C ALA A 248 -15.57 15.25 2.22
N ALA A 249 -16.81 15.77 2.27
CA ALA A 249 -17.13 17.13 1.84
C ALA A 249 -16.34 18.20 2.62
N ALA A 250 -16.13 18.02 3.92
CA ALA A 250 -15.29 18.89 4.73
C ALA A 250 -13.82 18.88 4.26
N LEU A 251 -13.28 17.73 3.88
CA LEU A 251 -11.91 17.61 3.33
C LEU A 251 -11.76 18.32 1.97
N PHE A 252 -12.77 18.24 1.09
CA PHE A 252 -12.80 19.03 -0.15
C PHE A 252 -12.80 20.53 0.15
N TYR A 253 -13.62 20.98 1.12
CA TYR A 253 -13.69 22.39 1.51
C TYR A 253 -12.38 22.91 2.13
N VAL A 254 -11.75 22.13 3.02
CA VAL A 254 -10.44 22.46 3.62
C VAL A 254 -9.34 22.61 2.56
N LYS A 255 -9.33 21.73 1.55
CA LYS A 255 -8.40 21.80 0.41
C LYS A 255 -8.68 23.00 -0.49
N ALA A 256 -9.94 23.25 -0.86
CA ALA A 256 -10.34 24.38 -1.69
C ALA A 256 -9.98 25.73 -1.06
N ASN A 257 -10.16 25.87 0.26
CA ASN A 257 -9.89 27.10 1.01
C ASN A 257 -8.41 27.23 1.47
N ASN A 258 -7.50 26.38 0.96
CA ASN A 258 -6.06 26.35 1.26
C ASN A 258 -5.67 26.34 2.76
N ARG A 259 -6.59 26.01 3.68
CA ARG A 259 -6.34 25.99 5.14
C ARG A 259 -5.35 24.91 5.57
N VAL A 260 -5.05 23.97 4.67
CA VAL A 260 -4.07 22.88 4.80
C VAL A 260 -2.70 23.36 5.33
N LEU A 261 -2.23 24.57 4.96
CA LEU A 261 -0.95 25.10 5.47
C LEU A 261 -0.87 25.24 7.01
N ARG A 262 -2.01 25.21 7.71
CA ARG A 262 -2.11 25.44 9.16
C ARG A 262 -2.36 24.15 9.97
N MET A 263 -2.69 23.03 9.32
CA MET A 263 -2.97 21.74 9.97
C MET A 263 -1.97 20.70 9.44
N LYS A 264 -0.78 20.64 10.04
CA LYS A 264 0.27 19.69 9.65
C LYS A 264 0.14 18.39 10.44
N GLY A 265 0.15 17.26 9.77
CA GLY A 265 0.16 15.93 10.38
C GLY A 265 0.01 14.85 9.33
N GLU A 266 0.83 13.81 9.41
CA GLU A 266 0.91 12.73 8.42
C GLU A 266 -0.45 12.07 8.13
N LEU A 267 -1.23 11.80 9.18
CA LEU A 267 -2.59 11.28 9.08
C LEU A 267 -3.54 12.25 8.34
N ILE A 268 -3.37 13.56 8.48
CA ILE A 268 -4.19 14.57 7.79
C ILE A 268 -3.81 14.64 6.31
N ASP A 269 -2.53 14.58 5.97
CA ASP A 269 -2.07 14.54 4.58
C ASP A 269 -2.56 13.26 3.86
N MET A 270 -2.45 12.09 4.51
CA MET A 270 -3.03 10.84 4.02
C MET A 270 -4.54 10.96 3.74
N LEU A 271 -5.30 11.55 4.68
CA LEU A 271 -6.75 11.75 4.56
C LEU A 271 -7.12 12.74 3.44
N LEU A 272 -6.29 13.75 3.19
CA LEU A 272 -6.47 14.74 2.12
C LEU A 272 -6.13 14.20 0.72
N GLU A 273 -5.21 13.25 0.61
CA GLU A 273 -4.96 12.50 -0.63
C GLU A 273 -6.12 11.53 -0.88
N GLY A 274 -6.52 10.74 0.13
CA GLY A 274 -7.64 9.78 0.08
C GLY A 274 -9.05 10.33 -0.09
N ARG A 275 -9.27 11.66 -0.11
CA ARG A 275 -10.61 12.31 -0.11
C ARG A 275 -11.63 11.76 -1.14
N HIS A 276 -11.20 11.37 -2.35
CA HIS A 276 -12.11 10.81 -3.37
C HIS A 276 -12.59 9.40 -3.01
N MET A 277 -11.72 8.61 -2.38
CA MET A 277 -12.02 7.27 -1.90
C MET A 277 -13.02 7.34 -0.73
N ILE A 278 -12.78 8.22 0.26
CA ILE A 278 -13.69 8.39 1.41
C ILE A 278 -15.09 8.82 0.96
N LEU A 279 -15.18 9.76 0.00
CA LEU A 279 -16.47 10.18 -0.59
C LEU A 279 -17.24 9.00 -1.19
N LEU A 280 -16.54 8.12 -1.91
CA LEU A 280 -17.15 6.99 -2.60
C LEU A 280 -17.52 5.85 -1.63
N LEU A 281 -16.71 5.62 -0.59
CA LEU A 281 -17.05 4.70 0.51
C LEU A 281 -18.33 5.16 1.24
N GLY A 282 -18.43 6.45 1.56
CA GLY A 282 -19.65 7.02 2.17
C GLY A 282 -20.89 6.87 1.27
N LEU A 283 -20.74 7.09 -0.04
CA LEU A 283 -21.84 6.97 -1.00
C LEU A 283 -22.31 5.52 -1.20
N PHE A 284 -21.39 4.54 -1.22
CA PHE A 284 -21.78 3.13 -1.27
C PHE A 284 -22.32 2.61 0.06
N ALA A 285 -21.86 3.15 1.20
CA ALA A 285 -22.44 2.86 2.52
C ALA A 285 -23.88 3.38 2.65
N THR A 286 -24.18 4.62 2.22
CA THR A 286 -25.58 5.11 2.22
C THR A 286 -26.46 4.32 1.26
N TYR A 287 -25.97 3.97 0.07
CA TYR A 287 -26.69 3.10 -0.86
C TYR A 287 -27.02 1.73 -0.22
N ALA A 288 -26.03 1.08 0.39
CA ALA A 288 -26.23 -0.21 1.07
C ALA A 288 -27.18 -0.10 2.28
N GLY A 289 -27.08 0.97 3.07
CA GLY A 289 -28.00 1.25 4.18
C GLY A 289 -29.45 1.45 3.73
N VAL A 290 -29.69 2.10 2.58
CA VAL A 290 -31.04 2.20 1.98
C VAL A 290 -31.54 0.83 1.55
N ILE A 291 -30.69 -0.02 0.97
CA ILE A 291 -31.06 -1.40 0.61
C ILE A 291 -31.33 -2.26 1.85
N TYR A 292 -30.57 -2.10 2.94
CA TYR A 292 -30.82 -2.78 4.22
C TYR A 292 -31.99 -2.20 5.02
N ASN A 293 -32.52 -1.03 4.63
CA ASN A 293 -33.49 -0.23 5.37
C ASN A 293 -33.04 0.00 6.82
N ASP A 294 -31.84 0.57 6.98
CA ASP A 294 -31.18 0.79 8.27
C ASP A 294 -30.56 2.19 8.39
N VAL A 295 -31.05 2.97 9.35
CA VAL A 295 -30.71 4.37 9.57
C VAL A 295 -30.49 4.59 11.07
N LEU A 296 -29.24 4.52 11.52
CA LEU A 296 -28.87 4.56 12.95
C LEU A 296 -29.66 3.51 13.78
N SER A 297 -29.70 2.26 13.28
CA SER A 297 -30.52 1.14 13.78
C SER A 297 -32.05 1.23 13.57
N LEU A 298 -32.60 2.32 13.02
CA LEU A 298 -34.03 2.45 12.75
C LEU A 298 -34.34 2.15 11.28
N GLY A 299 -35.41 1.38 11.02
CA GLY A 299 -36.00 1.30 9.68
C GLY A 299 -36.84 2.55 9.35
N ILE A 300 -37.07 2.79 8.07
CA ILE A 300 -38.00 3.82 7.58
C ILE A 300 -39.06 3.17 6.70
N ASP A 301 -40.34 3.46 6.98
CA ASP A 301 -41.42 3.13 6.05
C ASP A 301 -41.50 4.17 4.93
N LEU A 302 -40.99 3.79 3.76
CA LEU A 302 -40.93 4.64 2.55
C LEU A 302 -42.06 4.33 1.56
N PHE A 303 -42.60 3.12 1.57
CA PHE A 303 -43.52 2.61 0.53
C PHE A 303 -44.76 1.90 1.08
N GLY A 304 -44.95 1.85 2.39
CA GLY A 304 -45.96 1.04 3.07
C GLY A 304 -45.51 -0.42 3.21
N THR A 305 -45.58 -0.94 4.44
CA THR A 305 -45.34 -2.35 4.75
C THR A 305 -46.24 -3.28 3.91
N ARG A 306 -45.69 -4.41 3.46
CA ARG A 306 -46.37 -5.44 2.63
C ARG A 306 -46.71 -6.69 3.42
N TRP A 307 -46.75 -6.54 4.73
CA TRP A 307 -47.20 -7.53 5.70
C TRP A 307 -48.46 -7.01 6.38
N GLN A 308 -49.46 -7.90 6.49
CA GLN A 308 -50.70 -7.64 7.21
C GLN A 308 -50.75 -8.47 8.48
N VAL A 309 -51.30 -7.92 9.55
CA VAL A 309 -51.62 -8.70 10.75
C VAL A 309 -52.72 -9.70 10.40
N SER A 310 -52.46 -10.99 10.56
CA SER A 310 -53.50 -12.02 10.41
C SER A 310 -54.56 -11.80 11.48
N SER A 311 -55.83 -11.63 11.09
CA SER A 311 -56.92 -11.55 12.05
C SER A 311 -56.91 -12.79 12.95
N PRO A 312 -57.04 -12.66 14.28
CA PRO A 312 -57.07 -13.82 15.16
C PRO A 312 -58.24 -14.73 14.79
N THR A 313 -57.93 -15.94 14.34
CA THR A 313 -58.92 -16.98 14.10
C THR A 313 -59.51 -17.40 15.44
N PHE A 314 -60.66 -16.84 15.80
CA PHE A 314 -61.41 -17.25 16.97
C PHE A 314 -61.77 -18.74 16.84
N GLU A 315 -61.37 -19.55 17.80
CA GLU A 315 -61.90 -20.92 17.93
C GLU A 315 -63.40 -20.84 18.27
N GLU A 316 -64.18 -21.81 17.79
CA GLU A 316 -65.64 -21.80 17.85
C GLU A 316 -66.16 -21.90 19.30
N GLY A 317 -66.44 -20.77 19.97
CA GLY A 317 -66.95 -20.80 21.34
C GLY A 317 -67.49 -19.48 21.92
N GLU A 318 -66.81 -18.34 21.74
CA GLU A 318 -67.15 -17.12 22.49
C GLU A 318 -68.01 -16.11 21.70
N VAL A 319 -68.99 -15.51 22.39
CA VAL A 319 -70.04 -14.68 21.78
C VAL A 319 -69.57 -13.23 21.61
N ALA A 320 -69.54 -12.76 20.36
CA ALA A 320 -69.03 -11.43 20.01
C ALA A 320 -69.99 -10.28 20.39
N PHE A 321 -69.42 -9.18 20.87
CA PHE A 321 -69.99 -7.85 20.67
C PHE A 321 -69.46 -7.27 19.34
N PRO A 322 -70.30 -6.65 18.50
CA PRO A 322 -69.89 -6.18 17.17
C PRO A 322 -69.10 -4.87 17.24
N ALA A 323 -67.83 -4.94 17.64
CA ALA A 323 -66.85 -3.94 17.26
C ALA A 323 -66.71 -3.99 15.72
N ALA A 324 -66.76 -2.82 15.07
CA ALA A 324 -66.84 -2.75 13.62
C ALA A 324 -65.63 -3.43 12.94
N SER A 325 -65.94 -4.20 11.87
CA SER A 325 -65.02 -4.93 11.00
C SER A 325 -63.56 -4.48 11.07
N SER A 326 -62.74 -5.24 11.80
CA SER A 326 -61.29 -5.10 11.78
C SER A 326 -60.75 -5.59 10.44
N ALA A 327 -60.84 -4.75 9.41
CA ALA A 327 -60.16 -4.95 8.14
C ALA A 327 -58.67 -5.20 8.38
N SER A 328 -58.05 -6.05 7.56
CA SER A 328 -56.62 -6.37 7.65
C SER A 328 -55.79 -5.09 7.65
N ARG A 329 -55.17 -4.78 8.79
CA ARG A 329 -54.34 -3.60 8.95
C ARG A 329 -52.93 -3.90 8.44
N PRO A 330 -52.29 -2.97 7.71
CA PRO A 330 -50.86 -3.07 7.43
C PRO A 330 -50.10 -3.06 8.76
N ALA A 331 -49.04 -3.86 8.85
CA ALA A 331 -48.20 -3.93 10.03
C ALA A 331 -47.62 -2.55 10.36
N THR A 332 -47.86 -2.05 11.57
CA THR A 332 -47.32 -0.77 12.06
C THR A 332 -46.04 -0.99 12.85
N PHE A 333 -45.25 0.06 13.03
CA PHE A 333 -43.93 0.05 13.68
C PHE A 333 -43.88 -0.36 15.17
N HIS A 334 -45.01 -0.83 15.73
CA HIS A 334 -45.17 -1.26 17.11
C HIS A 334 -46.06 -2.51 17.17
N GLU A 335 -45.50 -3.67 16.85
CA GLU A 335 -46.19 -4.94 17.02
C GLU A 335 -46.23 -5.35 18.51
N ARG A 336 -47.30 -6.02 18.92
CA ARG A 336 -47.42 -6.64 20.25
C ARG A 336 -46.89 -8.06 20.20
N GLU A 337 -46.32 -8.52 21.32
CA GLU A 337 -45.89 -9.91 21.49
C GLU A 337 -47.07 -10.88 21.21
N GLY A 338 -46.99 -11.65 20.11
CA GLY A 338 -47.90 -12.75 19.80
C GLY A 338 -48.71 -12.64 18.51
N GLU A 339 -48.71 -11.50 17.81
CA GLU A 339 -49.36 -11.39 16.50
C GLU A 339 -48.56 -12.14 15.41
N LYS A 340 -49.25 -12.56 14.34
CA LYS A 340 -48.65 -13.23 13.17
C LYS A 340 -48.84 -12.35 11.94
N LEU A 341 -47.79 -12.25 11.14
CA LEU A 341 -47.79 -11.51 9.88
C LEU A 341 -47.94 -12.45 8.68
N GLU A 342 -48.86 -12.11 7.79
CA GLU A 342 -49.03 -12.75 6.49
C GLU A 342 -48.61 -11.78 5.36
N PRO A 343 -48.05 -12.29 4.24
CA PRO A 343 -47.71 -11.46 3.10
C PRO A 343 -48.98 -10.95 2.42
N MET A 344 -49.02 -9.66 2.08
CA MET A 344 -50.16 -9.05 1.42
C MET A 344 -50.30 -9.57 -0.02
N ALA A 345 -51.51 -9.99 -0.41
CA ALA A 345 -51.79 -10.58 -1.72
C ALA A 345 -51.62 -9.60 -2.91
N GLU A 346 -51.71 -8.30 -2.67
CA GLU A 346 -51.48 -7.25 -3.67
C GLU A 346 -50.22 -6.44 -3.34
N GLY A 347 -49.33 -6.29 -4.34
CA GLY A 347 -48.15 -5.44 -4.23
C GLY A 347 -46.94 -6.03 -3.49
N PHE A 348 -46.87 -7.36 -3.36
CA PHE A 348 -45.63 -8.08 -3.02
C PHE A 348 -44.79 -8.31 -4.30
N PRO A 349 -43.44 -8.19 -4.27
CA PRO A 349 -42.57 -7.87 -3.14
C PRO A 349 -42.40 -6.35 -2.90
N TYR A 350 -41.76 -5.98 -1.77
CA TYR A 350 -41.44 -4.59 -1.43
C TYR A 350 -40.53 -3.93 -2.50
N PRO A 351 -40.74 -2.66 -2.91
CA PRO A 351 -40.12 -2.12 -4.12
C PRO A 351 -38.60 -1.92 -4.08
N VAL A 352 -38.03 -1.52 -2.94
CA VAL A 352 -36.60 -1.20 -2.80
C VAL A 352 -36.11 -1.57 -1.41
N GLY A 353 -35.17 -2.53 -1.32
CA GLY A 353 -34.57 -2.95 -0.06
C GLY A 353 -35.46 -3.86 0.79
N PHE A 354 -35.25 -3.87 2.11
CA PHE A 354 -36.05 -4.68 3.05
C PHE A 354 -37.33 -3.97 3.50
N ASP A 355 -38.40 -4.75 3.61
CA ASP A 355 -39.69 -4.30 4.14
C ASP A 355 -39.52 -3.85 5.61
N PRO A 356 -40.04 -2.67 6.00
CA PRO A 356 -39.92 -2.16 7.37
C PRO A 356 -40.45 -3.11 8.44
N ALA A 357 -41.42 -3.98 8.13
CA ALA A 357 -42.02 -4.92 9.09
C ALA A 357 -41.03 -5.94 9.66
N TRP A 358 -39.86 -6.13 9.04
CA TRP A 358 -38.80 -6.99 9.61
C TRP A 358 -38.02 -6.34 10.75
N LYS A 359 -38.07 -5.00 10.91
CA LYS A 359 -37.35 -4.27 11.96
C LYS A 359 -38.08 -4.37 13.29
N GLY A 360 -37.48 -5.07 14.25
CA GLY A 360 -38.08 -5.36 15.56
C GLY A 360 -38.85 -6.69 15.63
N ALA A 361 -38.94 -7.45 14.54
CA ALA A 361 -39.52 -8.79 14.54
C ALA A 361 -38.62 -9.78 15.31
N VAL A 362 -39.22 -10.69 16.10
CA VAL A 362 -38.47 -11.67 16.92
C VAL A 362 -37.54 -12.58 16.09
N ASN A 363 -37.86 -12.75 14.80
CA ASN A 363 -37.08 -13.52 13.83
C ASN A 363 -36.17 -12.67 12.90
N GLU A 364 -36.03 -11.36 13.14
CA GLU A 364 -35.19 -10.42 12.35
C GLU A 364 -33.79 -11.00 12.10
N LEU A 365 -33.11 -11.41 13.17
CA LEU A 365 -31.73 -11.91 13.10
C LEU A 365 -31.62 -13.19 12.28
N LEU A 366 -32.63 -14.08 12.31
CA LEU A 366 -32.63 -15.33 11.55
C LEU A 366 -32.76 -15.06 10.04
N MET A 367 -33.62 -14.09 9.67
CA MET A 367 -33.81 -13.66 8.29
C MET A 367 -32.54 -12.98 7.75
N PHE A 368 -32.04 -11.93 8.43
CA PHE A 368 -30.86 -11.19 7.96
C PHE A 368 -29.58 -12.02 7.94
N ASN A 369 -29.36 -12.93 8.89
CA ASN A 369 -28.26 -13.89 8.85
C ASN A 369 -28.34 -14.75 7.58
N SER A 370 -29.49 -15.39 7.36
CA SER A 370 -29.72 -16.27 6.21
C SER A 370 -29.63 -15.54 4.87
N PHE A 371 -29.96 -14.24 4.81
CA PHE A 371 -29.75 -13.40 3.62
C PHE A 371 -28.29 -12.99 3.45
N LYS A 372 -27.71 -12.27 4.41
CA LYS A 372 -26.37 -11.66 4.30
C LYS A 372 -25.30 -12.73 4.04
N MET A 373 -25.41 -13.92 4.65
CA MET A 373 -24.51 -15.06 4.39
C MET A 373 -24.60 -15.59 2.94
N LYS A 374 -25.79 -15.61 2.33
CA LYS A 374 -25.96 -16.04 0.92
C LYS A 374 -25.52 -14.95 -0.05
N PHE A 375 -25.80 -13.69 0.28
CA PHE A 375 -25.41 -12.53 -0.52
C PHE A 375 -23.88 -12.39 -0.61
N SER A 376 -23.15 -12.60 0.50
CA SER A 376 -21.68 -12.56 0.48
C SER A 376 -21.07 -13.62 -0.43
N VAL A 377 -21.65 -14.83 -0.49
CA VAL A 377 -21.24 -15.90 -1.42
C VAL A 377 -21.52 -15.54 -2.89
N ILE A 378 -22.63 -14.85 -3.19
CA ILE A 378 -22.90 -14.36 -4.55
C ILE A 378 -21.89 -13.27 -4.95
N VAL A 379 -21.60 -12.32 -4.06
CA VAL A 379 -20.59 -11.27 -4.30
C VAL A 379 -19.20 -11.89 -4.50
N ALA A 380 -18.83 -12.88 -3.69
CA ALA A 380 -17.61 -13.66 -3.81
C ALA A 380 -17.47 -14.29 -5.21
N PHE A 381 -18.52 -14.96 -5.68
CA PHE A 381 -18.56 -15.60 -6.99
C PHE A 381 -18.26 -14.60 -8.11
N PHE A 382 -19.00 -13.48 -8.18
CA PHE A 382 -18.81 -12.50 -9.25
C PHE A 382 -17.43 -11.81 -9.23
N GLN A 383 -16.91 -11.47 -8.05
CA GLN A 383 -15.60 -10.81 -7.96
C GLN A 383 -14.44 -11.76 -8.31
N MET A 384 -14.44 -12.98 -7.80
CA MET A 384 -13.39 -13.96 -8.14
C MET A 384 -13.50 -14.45 -9.59
N LEU A 385 -14.70 -14.58 -10.14
CA LEU A 385 -14.91 -14.87 -11.57
C LEU A 385 -14.28 -13.79 -12.46
N LEU A 386 -14.43 -12.51 -12.12
CA LEU A 386 -13.77 -11.41 -12.81
C LEU A 386 -12.24 -11.50 -12.68
N GLY A 387 -11.71 -11.86 -11.50
CA GLY A 387 -10.28 -12.06 -11.30
C GLY A 387 -9.71 -13.16 -12.21
N ILE A 388 -10.39 -14.31 -12.32
CA ILE A 388 -9.98 -15.42 -13.20
C ILE A 388 -10.11 -15.02 -14.68
N LEU A 389 -11.15 -14.26 -15.05
CA LEU A 389 -11.30 -13.72 -16.40
C LEU A 389 -10.17 -12.74 -16.76
N LEU A 390 -9.71 -11.91 -15.82
CA LEU A 390 -8.55 -11.03 -16.01
C LEU A 390 -7.24 -11.83 -16.19
N LYS A 391 -7.08 -12.98 -15.50
CA LYS A 391 -5.95 -13.90 -15.74
C LYS A 391 -5.96 -14.42 -17.18
N ALA A 392 -7.12 -14.85 -17.67
CA ALA A 392 -7.30 -15.33 -19.04
C ALA A 392 -7.04 -14.23 -20.09
N LEU A 393 -7.49 -12.99 -19.83
CA LEU A 393 -7.24 -11.84 -20.71
C LEU A 393 -5.75 -11.42 -20.71
N ASN A 394 -5.06 -11.46 -19.57
CA ASN A 394 -3.61 -11.25 -19.50
C ASN A 394 -2.86 -12.30 -20.35
N ALA A 395 -3.16 -13.59 -20.20
CA ALA A 395 -2.54 -14.66 -20.99
C ALA A 395 -2.77 -14.48 -22.50
N LEU A 396 -3.98 -14.08 -22.90
CA LEU A 396 -4.31 -13.77 -24.31
C LEU A 396 -3.53 -12.55 -24.83
N TYR A 397 -3.40 -11.48 -24.03
CA TYR A 397 -2.66 -10.27 -24.41
C TYR A 397 -1.17 -10.54 -24.62
N PHE A 398 -0.53 -11.30 -23.71
CA PHE A 398 0.86 -11.74 -23.86
C PHE A 398 1.05 -12.89 -24.87
N ARG A 399 -0.02 -13.35 -25.53
CA ARG A 399 -0.05 -14.47 -26.51
C ARG A 399 0.45 -15.80 -25.94
N GLN A 400 0.30 -16.00 -24.63
CA GLN A 400 0.67 -17.21 -23.91
C GLN A 400 -0.47 -18.26 -24.00
N PHE A 401 -0.69 -18.79 -25.21
CA PHE A 401 -1.78 -19.74 -25.49
C PHE A 401 -1.74 -21.00 -24.61
N LEU A 402 -0.55 -21.47 -24.24
CA LEU A 402 -0.35 -22.63 -23.37
C LEU A 402 -0.97 -22.37 -21.98
N ASP A 403 -0.63 -21.24 -21.36
CA ASP A 403 -1.17 -20.82 -20.06
C ASP A 403 -2.69 -20.55 -20.15
N PHE A 404 -3.16 -19.97 -21.26
CA PHE A 404 -4.60 -19.79 -21.50
C PHE A 404 -5.38 -21.12 -21.50
N PHE A 405 -4.93 -22.13 -22.24
CA PHE A 405 -5.66 -23.39 -22.40
C PHE A 405 -5.47 -24.39 -21.26
N PHE A 406 -4.30 -24.43 -20.61
CA PHE A 406 -3.98 -25.44 -19.59
C PHE A 406 -3.97 -24.91 -18.15
N GLU A 407 -3.95 -23.59 -17.96
CA GLU A 407 -3.96 -22.94 -16.64
C GLU A 407 -5.29 -22.19 -16.43
N ALA A 408 -5.58 -21.18 -17.25
CA ALA A 408 -6.75 -20.33 -17.05
C ALA A 408 -8.10 -21.02 -17.33
N LEU A 409 -8.18 -21.82 -18.40
CA LEU A 409 -9.44 -22.50 -18.77
C LEU A 409 -9.86 -23.60 -17.77
N PRO A 410 -8.98 -24.49 -17.27
CA PRO A 410 -9.35 -25.45 -16.22
C PRO A 410 -9.66 -24.78 -14.88
N GLN A 411 -8.93 -23.72 -14.52
CA GLN A 411 -9.20 -22.90 -13.33
C GLN A 411 -10.60 -22.28 -13.38
N LEU A 412 -11.03 -21.77 -14.54
CA LEU A 412 -12.38 -21.23 -14.75
C LEU A 412 -13.46 -22.32 -14.60
N PHE A 413 -13.28 -23.48 -15.24
CA PHE A 413 -14.27 -24.56 -15.16
C PHE A 413 -14.40 -25.14 -13.74
N LEU A 414 -13.30 -25.36 -13.03
CA LEU A 414 -13.32 -25.79 -11.62
C LEU A 414 -14.02 -24.76 -10.74
N PHE A 415 -13.72 -23.46 -10.92
CA PHE A 415 -14.35 -22.40 -10.14
C PHE A 415 -15.88 -22.32 -10.36
N VAL A 416 -16.34 -22.41 -11.61
CA VAL A 416 -17.77 -22.37 -11.96
C VAL A 416 -18.49 -23.64 -11.48
N ALA A 417 -17.89 -24.82 -11.62
CA ALA A 417 -18.49 -26.08 -11.18
C ALA A 417 -18.63 -26.18 -9.64
N LEU A 418 -17.66 -25.67 -8.88
CA LEU A 418 -17.70 -25.66 -7.42
C LEU A 418 -18.57 -24.51 -6.85
N ILE A 419 -18.22 -23.27 -7.19
CA ILE A 419 -18.75 -22.08 -6.51
C ILE A 419 -19.91 -21.46 -7.31
N GLY A 420 -19.82 -21.49 -8.65
CA GLY A 420 -20.89 -21.03 -9.53
C GLY A 420 -22.17 -21.86 -9.39
N TYR A 421 -22.05 -23.18 -9.23
CA TYR A 421 -23.21 -24.04 -8.96
C TYR A 421 -23.87 -23.74 -7.60
N MET A 422 -23.08 -23.49 -6.55
CA MET A 422 -23.62 -23.05 -5.26
C MET A 422 -24.35 -21.69 -5.38
N ALA A 423 -23.79 -20.73 -6.12
CA ALA A 423 -24.46 -19.45 -6.37
C ALA A 423 -25.75 -19.61 -7.20
N PHE A 424 -25.76 -20.51 -8.19
CA PHE A 424 -26.95 -20.88 -8.96
C PHE A 424 -28.04 -21.49 -8.06
N LEU A 425 -27.71 -22.44 -7.19
CA LEU A 425 -28.69 -23.05 -6.27
C LEU A 425 -29.25 -22.03 -5.26
N ILE A 426 -28.47 -21.04 -4.83
CA ILE A 426 -28.98 -19.94 -3.99
C ILE A 426 -30.03 -19.13 -4.75
N LEU A 427 -29.72 -18.69 -5.98
CA LEU A 427 -30.64 -17.90 -6.81
C LEU A 427 -31.90 -18.69 -7.18
N PHE A 428 -31.75 -19.98 -7.54
CA PHE A 428 -32.87 -20.88 -7.82
C PHE A 428 -33.79 -21.07 -6.59
N LYS A 429 -33.21 -21.18 -5.39
CA LYS A 429 -33.98 -21.28 -4.13
C LYS A 429 -34.74 -20.00 -3.78
N TRP A 430 -34.28 -18.83 -4.26
CA TRP A 430 -34.98 -17.55 -4.12
C TRP A 430 -36.06 -17.33 -5.19
N LEU A 431 -35.88 -17.86 -6.41
CA LEU A 431 -36.84 -17.71 -7.51
C LEU A 431 -38.02 -18.71 -7.46
N THR A 432 -37.85 -19.85 -6.79
CA THR A 432 -38.92 -20.86 -6.66
C THR A 432 -39.94 -20.49 -5.57
N PRO A 433 -41.26 -20.59 -5.83
CA PRO A 433 -42.31 -20.33 -4.82
C PRO A 433 -42.24 -21.34 -3.66
N ALA A 434 -42.96 -21.08 -2.56
CA ALA A 434 -42.85 -21.86 -1.34
C ALA A 434 -43.24 -23.35 -1.53
N ASP A 435 -44.32 -23.59 -2.27
CA ASP A 435 -45.10 -24.83 -2.20
C ASP A 435 -44.76 -25.86 -3.29
N ALA A 436 -43.92 -25.48 -4.27
CA ALA A 436 -43.68 -26.28 -5.47
C ALA A 436 -42.63 -27.40 -5.31
N TYR A 437 -41.67 -27.24 -4.40
CA TYR A 437 -40.55 -28.17 -4.22
C TYR A 437 -40.11 -28.26 -2.76
N ALA A 438 -39.56 -29.42 -2.37
CA ALA A 438 -38.81 -29.53 -1.12
C ALA A 438 -37.65 -28.53 -1.11
N LYS A 439 -37.38 -27.90 0.04
CA LYS A 439 -36.39 -26.82 0.18
C LYS A 439 -35.21 -27.21 1.09
N PRO A 440 -34.41 -28.25 0.75
CA PRO A 440 -33.34 -28.79 1.58
C PRO A 440 -32.23 -27.78 1.91
N SER A 441 -31.41 -28.09 2.90
CA SER A 441 -30.22 -27.30 3.25
C SER A 441 -29.19 -27.36 2.11
N LEU A 442 -28.87 -26.20 1.53
CA LEU A 442 -27.94 -26.06 0.41
C LEU A 442 -26.56 -26.66 0.70
N ILE A 443 -26.13 -26.62 1.97
CA ILE A 443 -24.88 -27.22 2.45
C ILE A 443 -24.91 -28.75 2.28
N ASN A 444 -26.02 -29.41 2.61
CA ASN A 444 -26.14 -30.87 2.45
C ASN A 444 -26.12 -31.27 0.97
N VAL A 445 -26.83 -30.53 0.11
CA VAL A 445 -26.82 -30.73 -1.35
C VAL A 445 -25.41 -30.58 -1.93
N LEU A 446 -24.61 -29.63 -1.42
CA LEU A 446 -23.23 -29.40 -1.85
C LEU A 446 -22.25 -30.45 -1.30
N ILE A 447 -22.47 -30.95 -0.08
CA ILE A 447 -21.69 -32.07 0.49
C ILE A 447 -21.98 -33.36 -0.29
N ASP A 448 -23.24 -33.68 -0.54
CA ASP A 448 -23.66 -34.86 -1.32
C ASP A 448 -23.14 -34.79 -2.77
N MET A 449 -23.08 -33.60 -3.38
CA MET A 449 -22.44 -33.44 -4.70
C MET A 449 -20.99 -33.93 -4.73
N HIS A 450 -20.23 -33.84 -3.63
CA HIS A 450 -18.82 -34.25 -3.57
C HIS A 450 -18.60 -35.62 -2.94
N MET A 451 -19.37 -35.97 -1.89
CA MET A 451 -19.19 -37.18 -1.08
C MET A 451 -20.18 -38.29 -1.42
N GLY A 452 -21.29 -37.96 -2.08
CA GLY A 452 -22.39 -38.87 -2.38
C GLY A 452 -22.11 -39.83 -3.53
N GLY A 453 -22.95 -40.86 -3.65
CA GLY A 453 -22.86 -41.88 -4.69
C GLY A 453 -23.20 -41.38 -6.10
N ALA A 454 -23.49 -42.31 -7.02
CA ALA A 454 -23.99 -41.96 -8.36
C ALA A 454 -25.44 -41.46 -8.33
N ASN A 455 -26.23 -41.89 -7.34
CA ASN A 455 -27.61 -41.50 -7.11
C ASN A 455 -27.67 -40.57 -5.90
N PRO A 456 -28.09 -39.30 -6.02
CA PRO A 456 -28.31 -38.41 -4.88
C PRO A 456 -29.61 -38.77 -4.13
N ASP A 457 -29.72 -38.37 -2.87
CA ASP A 457 -30.91 -38.63 -2.05
C ASP A 457 -32.16 -37.95 -2.63
N PRO A 458 -33.32 -38.64 -2.77
CA PRO A 458 -34.54 -38.04 -3.31
C PRO A 458 -35.07 -36.84 -2.52
N SER A 459 -34.71 -36.71 -1.24
CA SER A 459 -35.05 -35.57 -0.37
C SER A 459 -34.15 -34.34 -0.56
N LEU A 460 -33.06 -34.47 -1.31
CA LEU A 460 -32.10 -33.39 -1.62
C LEU A 460 -32.24 -32.85 -3.06
N LEU A 461 -33.19 -33.39 -3.84
CA LEU A 461 -33.54 -32.90 -5.16
C LEU A 461 -34.38 -31.61 -5.05
N MET A 462 -33.95 -30.57 -5.76
CA MET A 462 -34.61 -29.25 -5.80
C MET A 462 -35.28 -28.98 -7.15
N PHE A 463 -34.90 -29.68 -8.22
CA PHE A 463 -35.46 -29.56 -9.57
C PHE A 463 -35.16 -30.81 -10.42
N ASP A 464 -35.94 -31.00 -11.49
CA ASP A 464 -35.80 -32.14 -12.39
C ASP A 464 -34.47 -32.12 -13.15
N GLY A 465 -33.81 -33.28 -13.25
CA GLY A 465 -32.49 -33.40 -13.91
C GLY A 465 -31.28 -32.96 -13.06
N GLN A 466 -31.48 -32.51 -11.82
CA GLN A 466 -30.38 -32.11 -10.92
C GLN A 466 -29.28 -33.19 -10.79
N ALA A 467 -29.66 -34.47 -10.73
CA ALA A 467 -28.72 -35.59 -10.61
C ALA A 467 -27.73 -35.68 -11.79
N GLU A 468 -28.20 -35.50 -13.03
CA GLU A 468 -27.36 -35.55 -14.23
C GLU A 468 -26.38 -34.37 -14.26
N ILE A 469 -26.86 -33.17 -13.90
CA ILE A 469 -26.02 -31.98 -13.79
C ILE A 469 -24.95 -32.16 -12.71
N GLN A 470 -25.28 -32.71 -11.54
CA GLN A 470 -24.32 -32.98 -10.47
C GLN A 470 -23.26 -34.02 -10.90
N GLN A 471 -23.65 -35.06 -11.65
CA GLN A 471 -22.69 -36.03 -12.21
C GLN A 471 -21.73 -35.36 -13.22
N VAL A 472 -22.24 -34.53 -14.13
CA VAL A 472 -21.41 -33.80 -15.12
C VAL A 472 -20.45 -32.82 -14.43
N LEU A 473 -20.93 -32.04 -13.46
CA LEU A 473 -20.08 -31.10 -12.70
C LEU A 473 -19.00 -31.84 -11.90
N ARG A 474 -19.33 -32.97 -11.25
CA ARG A 474 -18.35 -33.81 -10.55
C ARG A 474 -17.27 -34.33 -11.49
N LEU A 475 -17.62 -34.75 -12.71
CA LEU A 475 -16.68 -35.18 -13.74
C LEU A 475 -15.78 -34.03 -14.22
N VAL A 476 -16.33 -32.83 -14.43
CA VAL A 476 -15.56 -31.63 -14.80
C VAL A 476 -14.54 -31.27 -13.72
N VAL A 477 -14.94 -31.27 -12.44
CA VAL A 477 -14.02 -31.04 -11.31
C VAL A 477 -12.91 -32.08 -11.30
N LEU A 478 -13.25 -33.38 -11.36
CA LEU A 478 -12.27 -34.48 -11.32
C LEU A 478 -11.27 -34.44 -12.51
N LEU A 479 -11.72 -34.03 -13.69
CA LEU A 479 -10.87 -33.93 -14.90
C LEU A 479 -9.99 -32.67 -14.91
N SER A 480 -10.47 -31.55 -14.35
CA SER A 480 -9.75 -30.27 -14.39
C SER A 480 -8.42 -30.28 -13.62
N VAL A 481 -8.34 -30.99 -12.50
CA VAL A 481 -7.14 -31.08 -11.65
C VAL A 481 -5.95 -31.75 -12.36
N PRO A 482 -6.04 -32.97 -12.92
CA PRO A 482 -4.92 -33.58 -13.63
C PRO A 482 -4.54 -32.84 -14.92
N VAL A 483 -5.49 -32.17 -15.58
CA VAL A 483 -5.18 -31.31 -16.74
C VAL A 483 -4.28 -30.15 -16.33
N MET A 484 -4.63 -29.42 -15.27
CA MET A 484 -3.85 -28.28 -14.76
C MET A 484 -2.47 -28.71 -14.22
N LEU A 485 -2.38 -29.89 -13.61
CA LEU A 485 -1.12 -30.42 -13.07
C LEU A 485 -0.15 -30.86 -14.19
N LEU A 486 -0.64 -31.63 -15.17
CA LEU A 486 0.24 -32.39 -16.07
C LEU A 486 0.43 -31.77 -17.45
N ALA A 487 -0.57 -31.07 -18.01
CA ALA A 487 -0.54 -30.70 -19.42
C ALA A 487 0.60 -29.72 -19.77
N LYS A 488 0.86 -28.75 -18.89
CA LYS A 488 1.93 -27.74 -19.06
C LYS A 488 3.35 -28.33 -19.01
N PRO A 489 3.77 -29.09 -17.97
CA PRO A 489 5.08 -29.73 -17.96
C PRO A 489 5.24 -30.80 -19.05
N LEU A 490 4.20 -31.60 -19.35
CA LEU A 490 4.27 -32.60 -20.44
C LEU A 490 4.42 -31.96 -21.82
N TRP A 491 3.77 -30.81 -22.08
CA TRP A 491 3.95 -30.09 -23.34
C TRP A 491 5.35 -29.49 -23.48
N LEU A 492 5.92 -28.95 -22.40
CA LEU A 492 7.28 -28.40 -22.41
C LEU A 492 8.33 -29.51 -22.62
N LEU A 493 8.19 -30.64 -21.93
CA LEU A 493 8.96 -31.88 -22.18
C LEU A 493 8.90 -32.32 -23.64
N TYR A 494 7.69 -32.35 -24.23
CA TYR A 494 7.50 -32.71 -25.64
C TYR A 494 8.18 -31.70 -26.57
N ALA A 495 8.00 -30.40 -26.34
CA ALA A 495 8.57 -29.33 -27.15
C ALA A 495 10.10 -29.30 -27.10
N GLN A 496 10.70 -29.45 -25.91
CA GLN A 496 12.16 -29.57 -25.74
C GLN A 496 12.70 -30.81 -26.48
N ARG A 497 12.11 -31.99 -26.25
CA ARG A 497 12.54 -33.24 -26.90
C ARG A 497 12.42 -33.17 -28.43
N HIS A 498 11.35 -32.54 -28.94
CA HIS A 498 11.15 -32.37 -30.38
C HIS A 498 12.07 -31.31 -30.99
N SER A 499 12.48 -30.29 -30.22
CA SER A 499 13.46 -29.28 -30.63
C SER A 499 14.88 -29.85 -30.64
N ALA A 500 15.28 -30.59 -29.60
CA ALA A 500 16.54 -31.31 -29.54
C ALA A 500 16.68 -32.31 -30.71
N SER A 501 15.59 -33.01 -31.05
CA SER A 501 15.53 -33.94 -32.19
C SER A 501 15.65 -33.24 -33.57
N ARG A 502 15.31 -31.94 -33.66
CA ARG A 502 15.52 -31.13 -34.88
C ARG A 502 16.92 -30.50 -34.91
N ALA A 503 17.45 -30.11 -33.76
CA ALA A 503 18.83 -29.65 -33.62
C ALA A 503 19.83 -30.76 -33.96
N SER A 504 19.60 -32.00 -33.51
CA SER A 504 20.44 -33.15 -33.88
C SER A 504 20.32 -33.52 -35.36
N LEU A 505 19.14 -33.39 -35.98
CA LEU A 505 18.98 -33.54 -37.43
C LEU A 505 19.81 -32.49 -38.21
N HIS A 506 19.71 -31.21 -37.84
CA HIS A 506 20.50 -30.16 -38.48
C HIS A 506 22.01 -30.31 -38.22
N ALA A 507 22.42 -30.78 -37.05
CA ALA A 507 23.82 -31.11 -36.76
C ALA A 507 24.33 -32.29 -37.60
N ALA A 508 23.49 -33.29 -37.87
CA ALA A 508 23.83 -34.40 -38.76
C ALA A 508 24.01 -33.95 -40.22
N ASP A 509 23.09 -33.13 -40.75
CA ASP A 509 23.22 -32.54 -42.09
C ASP A 509 24.51 -31.71 -42.23
N PHE A 510 24.82 -30.87 -41.24
CA PHE A 510 26.06 -30.08 -41.25
C PHE A 510 27.31 -30.95 -41.11
N GLY A 511 27.26 -32.01 -40.30
CA GLY A 511 28.35 -32.96 -40.11
C GLY A 511 28.72 -33.70 -41.40
N TYR A 512 27.72 -34.17 -42.15
CA TYR A 512 27.94 -34.82 -43.45
C TYR A 512 28.62 -33.90 -44.48
N HIS A 513 28.35 -32.60 -44.44
CA HIS A 513 28.94 -31.66 -45.40
C HIS A 513 30.42 -31.34 -45.15
N VAL A 514 30.93 -31.53 -43.92
CA VAL A 514 32.33 -31.19 -43.56
C VAL A 514 33.34 -32.26 -43.99
N GLN A 515 32.96 -33.54 -44.05
CA GLN A 515 33.81 -34.62 -44.57
C GLN A 515 33.77 -34.75 -46.11
N GLY A 516 32.92 -33.96 -46.79
CA GLY A 516 32.52 -34.18 -48.19
C GLY A 516 33.11 -33.25 -49.27
N SER A 517 34.02 -32.32 -48.97
CA SER A 517 34.63 -31.47 -50.01
C SER A 517 36.03 -30.95 -49.66
N ALA A 518 37.05 -31.78 -49.92
CA ALA A 518 38.46 -31.41 -49.76
C ALA A 518 39.21 -31.28 -51.10
N ALA A 519 38.50 -31.15 -52.25
CA ALA A 519 39.12 -30.90 -53.56
C ALA A 519 38.12 -30.42 -54.64
N ALA A 520 37.89 -29.10 -54.77
CA ALA A 520 37.48 -28.48 -56.05
C ALA A 520 37.69 -26.96 -56.08
N SER A 521 38.11 -26.46 -57.24
CA SER A 521 38.50 -25.08 -57.51
C SER A 521 37.34 -24.10 -57.78
N ARG A 522 37.59 -22.81 -57.49
CA ARG A 522 37.19 -21.62 -58.27
C ARG A 522 35.68 -21.27 -58.43
N ALA A 523 35.33 -20.15 -57.78
CA ALA A 523 34.73 -18.94 -58.38
C ALA A 523 33.31 -18.91 -58.97
N SER A 524 32.51 -18.01 -58.37
CA SER A 524 31.45 -17.17 -58.99
C SER A 524 30.10 -17.79 -59.37
N ALA A 525 29.08 -16.93 -59.35
CA ALA A 525 27.64 -17.18 -59.53
C ALA A 525 27.00 -18.10 -58.44
N GLY A 526 25.74 -17.92 -58.06
CA GLY A 526 24.80 -16.83 -58.39
C GLY A 526 23.44 -17.10 -57.73
N ALA A 527 22.78 -16.07 -57.19
CA ALA A 527 21.50 -16.23 -56.50
C ALA A 527 20.31 -16.04 -57.46
N PRO A 528 19.31 -16.95 -57.48
CA PRO A 528 17.98 -16.67 -57.99
C PRO A 528 17.09 -16.07 -56.87
N ALA A 529 16.32 -15.05 -57.20
CA ALA A 529 15.35 -14.43 -56.28
C ALA A 529 13.91 -14.83 -56.62
N SER A 530 12.99 -14.60 -55.68
CA SER A 530 11.53 -14.55 -55.92
C SER A 530 10.99 -13.17 -55.54
N PRO A 531 9.92 -12.66 -56.19
CA PRO A 531 9.94 -11.25 -56.61
C PRO A 531 8.71 -10.40 -56.23
N LEU A 532 8.80 -9.10 -56.56
CA LEU A 532 7.76 -8.05 -56.60
C LEU A 532 7.29 -7.54 -55.21
N GLU A 533 7.01 -6.24 -54.98
CA GLU A 533 7.02 -5.09 -55.90
C GLU A 533 7.32 -3.74 -55.18
N GLU A 534 7.51 -2.69 -55.98
CA GLU A 534 7.78 -1.24 -55.81
C GLU A 534 7.22 -0.50 -54.55
N GLU A 535 7.63 0.72 -54.14
CA GLU A 535 8.58 1.78 -54.57
C GLU A 535 9.10 2.45 -53.24
N ARG A 536 10.21 3.20 -53.08
CA ARG A 536 10.74 4.35 -53.86
C ARG A 536 12.14 4.76 -53.35
N GLU A 537 12.85 5.61 -54.08
CA GLU A 537 14.29 5.91 -53.89
C GLU A 537 14.64 7.07 -52.92
N SER A 538 15.85 7.01 -52.33
CA SER A 538 16.86 8.09 -52.52
C SER A 538 18.30 7.64 -52.18
N LEU A 539 19.18 7.65 -53.20
CA LEU A 539 20.65 7.73 -53.09
C LEU A 539 21.05 9.19 -52.71
N VAL A 540 22.25 9.59 -52.31
CA VAL A 540 23.65 9.06 -52.26
C VAL A 540 24.30 9.59 -50.93
N VAL A 541 25.57 9.43 -50.54
CA VAL A 541 26.88 9.12 -51.18
C VAL A 541 27.71 8.22 -50.22
N ALA A 542 28.73 7.51 -50.70
CA ALA A 542 29.79 6.91 -49.86
C ALA A 542 31.19 7.43 -50.27
N SER A 543 32.07 7.66 -49.29
CA SER A 543 33.48 8.02 -49.52
C SER A 543 34.42 7.27 -48.58
N SER A 544 35.36 6.52 -49.14
CA SER A 544 36.33 5.68 -48.41
C SER A 544 37.63 6.42 -48.11
N SER A 545 38.26 6.12 -46.96
CA SER A 545 39.70 6.35 -46.77
C SER A 545 40.31 5.33 -45.80
N ARG A 546 41.29 4.56 -46.28
CA ARG A 546 42.19 3.73 -45.45
C ARG A 546 43.20 4.59 -44.69
N ALA A 547 43.59 4.15 -43.50
CA ALA A 547 44.92 4.40 -42.93
C ALA A 547 45.36 3.21 -42.04
N LEU A 548 46.66 3.09 -41.76
CA LEU A 548 47.29 1.98 -41.03
C LEU A 548 47.79 2.42 -39.64
N PRO A 549 48.04 1.49 -38.70
CA PRO A 549 48.38 1.81 -37.31
C PRO A 549 49.87 2.15 -37.11
N SER A 550 50.18 2.76 -35.97
CA SER A 550 51.54 2.89 -35.46
C SER A 550 51.59 2.71 -33.94
N GLU A 551 52.47 1.85 -33.45
CA GLU A 551 52.76 1.72 -32.02
C GLU A 551 53.50 2.95 -31.48
N ARG A 552 53.33 3.27 -30.19
CA ARG A 552 54.50 3.53 -29.34
C ARG A 552 54.27 3.28 -27.86
N ARG A 553 55.20 2.51 -27.28
CA ARG A 553 55.30 2.18 -25.87
C ARG A 553 56.42 3.03 -25.24
N VAL A 554 56.14 3.75 -24.16
CA VAL A 554 57.16 4.45 -23.35
C VAL A 554 56.96 4.11 -21.87
N ARG A 555 58.06 3.97 -21.13
CA ARG A 555 58.10 3.77 -19.66
C ARG A 555 58.98 4.84 -19.02
N ALA A 556 58.44 5.53 -18.02
CA ALA A 556 59.12 6.19 -16.91
C ALA A 556 58.05 6.36 -15.80
N SER A 557 58.20 6.04 -14.50
CA SER A 557 59.36 6.04 -13.59
C SER A 557 59.82 7.48 -13.31
N GLU A 558 59.48 8.12 -12.18
CA GLU A 558 59.96 7.74 -10.84
C GLU A 558 59.24 8.47 -9.66
N ARG A 559 59.44 7.92 -8.46
CA ARG A 559 59.55 8.55 -7.12
C ARG A 559 58.34 9.21 -6.42
N SER A 560 58.20 8.74 -5.17
CA SER A 560 57.42 9.24 -4.05
C SER A 560 57.96 10.52 -3.40
N LEU A 561 57.09 11.23 -2.69
CA LEU A 561 57.40 11.87 -1.40
C LEU A 561 56.15 11.81 -0.49
N ALA A 562 56.34 11.88 0.82
CA ALA A 562 55.27 11.74 1.82
C ALA A 562 55.37 12.84 2.88
N SER A 563 54.23 13.19 3.49
CA SER A 563 54.11 14.07 4.65
C SER A 563 52.79 13.77 5.38
N GLU A 564 52.80 13.82 6.71
CA GLU A 564 51.73 13.30 7.57
C GLU A 564 50.76 14.39 8.08
N ASP A 565 49.65 13.91 8.65
CA ASP A 565 48.79 14.51 9.67
C ASP A 565 48.26 15.95 9.57
N SER A 566 46.92 16.05 9.52
CA SER A 566 46.17 16.41 10.74
C SER A 566 44.66 16.22 10.55
N ALA A 567 43.94 15.90 11.64
CA ALA A 567 42.49 15.62 11.61
C ALA A 567 41.75 16.26 12.79
N LEU A 568 40.59 16.88 12.51
CA LEU A 568 39.58 17.27 13.50
C LEU A 568 38.16 17.04 12.92
N PRO A 569 37.13 16.78 13.76
CA PRO A 569 35.86 16.18 13.31
C PRO A 569 34.71 17.18 13.07
N SER A 570 33.67 16.72 12.38
CA SER A 570 32.35 17.38 12.32
C SER A 570 31.18 16.37 12.41
N PRO A 571 30.00 16.75 12.91
CA PRO A 571 28.94 15.83 13.36
C PRO A 571 27.92 15.42 12.26
N PRO A 572 27.07 14.39 12.51
CA PRO A 572 26.32 13.72 11.44
C PRO A 572 24.92 14.28 11.15
N LEU A 573 24.57 14.33 9.87
CA LEU A 573 23.18 14.27 9.37
C LEU A 573 23.11 13.28 8.20
N ALA A 574 22.91 12.00 8.54
CA ALA A 574 22.83 10.93 7.55
C ALA A 574 21.45 10.93 6.85
N PHE A 575 21.45 11.07 5.53
CA PHE A 575 20.26 10.88 4.70
C PHE A 575 20.16 9.39 4.31
N SER A 576 19.29 8.64 4.99
CA SER A 576 19.18 7.19 4.83
C SER A 576 18.46 6.80 3.54
N VAL A 577 19.20 6.59 2.46
CA VAL A 577 18.79 5.67 1.39
C VAL A 577 19.17 4.26 1.83
N SER A 578 18.22 3.33 1.81
CA SER A 578 18.51 1.94 2.14
C SER A 578 19.39 1.31 1.06
N GLN A 579 20.62 0.97 1.41
CA GLN A 579 21.51 0.14 0.60
C GLN A 579 22.18 -0.90 1.51
N GLY A 580 22.13 -2.16 1.11
CA GLY A 580 22.80 -3.26 1.81
C GLY A 580 24.33 -3.16 1.69
N PRO A 581 25.09 -3.72 2.64
CA PRO A 581 26.53 -3.53 2.71
C PRO A 581 27.29 -4.32 1.65
N CYS A 582 28.01 -3.60 0.78
CA CYS A 582 29.10 -4.16 -0.02
C CYS A 582 30.44 -3.71 0.59
N ASP A 583 31.09 -4.55 1.40
CA ASP A 583 32.40 -4.22 2.00
C ASP A 583 33.54 -4.31 0.96
N GLY A 584 34.16 -3.18 0.67
CA GLY A 584 35.16 -3.04 -0.38
C GLY A 584 36.59 -3.24 0.12
N ARG A 585 37.12 -4.47 0.06
CA ARG A 585 38.56 -4.74 0.22
C ARG A 585 39.19 -5.30 -1.05
N GLY A 586 40.13 -4.54 -1.61
CA GLY A 586 40.73 -4.83 -2.91
C GLY A 586 41.64 -6.06 -2.91
N ALA A 587 41.35 -7.03 -3.77
CA ALA A 587 42.18 -8.19 -4.02
C ALA A 587 42.67 -8.21 -5.48
N ARG A 588 43.99 -8.00 -5.66
CA ARG A 588 44.70 -8.01 -6.95
C ARG A 588 44.70 -9.42 -7.57
N ARG A 589 43.62 -9.80 -8.25
CA ARG A 589 43.48 -11.12 -8.89
C ARG A 589 44.45 -11.29 -10.07
N THR A 590 45.58 -11.93 -9.79
CA THR A 590 46.44 -12.52 -10.82
C THR A 590 45.67 -13.64 -11.54
N ARG A 591 45.66 -13.58 -12.88
CA ARG A 591 44.99 -14.55 -13.74
C ARG A 591 45.77 -15.87 -13.72
N LYS A 592 45.48 -16.74 -12.74
CA LYS A 592 46.07 -18.08 -12.66
C LYS A 592 45.40 -18.99 -13.69
N ARG A 593 46.22 -19.67 -14.49
CA ARG A 593 45.82 -20.66 -15.48
C ARG A 593 45.43 -21.95 -14.77
N THR A 594 44.17 -22.34 -14.87
CA THR A 594 43.73 -23.74 -14.73
C THR A 594 43.27 -24.15 -16.12
N GLU A 595 43.78 -25.27 -16.61
CA GLU A 595 43.50 -25.81 -17.94
C GLU A 595 42.97 -27.21 -17.75
N VAL A 596 41.95 -27.58 -18.53
CA VAL A 596 41.46 -28.96 -18.74
C VAL A 596 41.02 -29.70 -17.47
N GLU A 597 39.76 -29.51 -17.10
CA GLU A 597 38.80 -30.54 -16.64
C GLU A 597 37.47 -29.80 -16.37
N ASP A 598 36.57 -29.82 -17.37
CA ASP A 598 35.15 -29.37 -17.34
C ASP A 598 34.62 -29.43 -18.79
N ALA A 599 34.46 -30.64 -19.33
CA ALA A 599 34.04 -30.86 -20.72
C ALA A 599 33.11 -32.08 -20.90
N GLU A 600 32.52 -32.58 -19.81
CA GLU A 600 31.77 -33.83 -19.80
C GLU A 600 30.60 -33.82 -18.79
N ASP A 601 29.84 -32.71 -18.71
CA ASP A 601 28.61 -32.62 -17.88
C ASP A 601 27.48 -31.77 -18.53
N GLY A 602 27.44 -31.70 -19.86
CA GLY A 602 26.47 -30.90 -20.62
C GLY A 602 25.07 -31.50 -20.75
N ALA A 603 24.58 -32.23 -19.75
CA ALA A 603 23.36 -33.05 -19.84
C ALA A 603 22.36 -32.92 -18.67
N ASP A 604 22.77 -32.51 -17.47
CA ASP A 604 21.91 -32.55 -16.27
C ASP A 604 21.10 -31.26 -16.02
N ASP A 605 21.58 -30.10 -16.47
CA ASP A 605 20.89 -28.79 -16.33
C ASP A 605 19.42 -28.84 -16.77
N GLY A 606 19.15 -29.51 -17.89
CA GLY A 606 17.80 -29.65 -18.44
C GLY A 606 16.85 -30.47 -17.54
N ALA A 607 17.37 -31.44 -16.78
CA ALA A 607 16.57 -32.19 -15.81
C ALA A 607 16.20 -31.31 -14.60
N GLY A 608 17.10 -30.41 -14.20
CA GLY A 608 16.84 -29.36 -13.20
C GLY A 608 15.69 -28.45 -13.60
N GLU A 609 15.78 -27.80 -14.77
CA GLU A 609 14.74 -26.88 -15.27
C GLU A 609 13.34 -27.53 -15.33
N ILE A 610 13.25 -28.78 -15.82
CA ILE A 610 11.98 -29.51 -15.91
C ILE A 610 11.42 -29.82 -14.51
N SER A 611 12.28 -30.19 -13.57
CA SER A 611 11.90 -30.47 -12.18
C SER A 611 11.35 -29.22 -11.48
N GLU A 612 12.01 -28.07 -11.64
CA GLU A 612 11.53 -26.79 -11.10
C GLU A 612 10.17 -26.38 -11.69
N VAL A 613 10.00 -26.50 -13.01
CA VAL A 613 8.70 -26.24 -13.68
C VAL A 613 7.60 -27.17 -13.17
N PHE A 614 7.90 -28.45 -12.95
CA PHE A 614 6.92 -29.41 -12.41
C PHE A 614 6.54 -29.08 -10.95
N ILE A 615 7.52 -28.77 -10.10
CA ILE A 615 7.30 -28.38 -8.71
C ILE A 615 6.48 -27.09 -8.62
N HIS A 616 6.80 -26.08 -9.44
CA HIS A 616 6.05 -24.82 -9.51
C HIS A 616 4.60 -25.04 -9.96
N GLN A 617 4.37 -25.83 -11.02
CA GLN A 617 3.03 -26.16 -11.51
C GLN A 617 2.22 -26.95 -10.46
N MET A 618 2.86 -27.84 -9.71
CA MET A 618 2.23 -28.58 -8.61
C MET A 618 1.81 -27.64 -7.46
N ILE A 619 2.66 -26.67 -7.09
CA ILE A 619 2.34 -25.67 -6.06
C ILE A 619 1.15 -24.81 -6.52
N GLU A 620 1.17 -24.25 -7.74
CA GLU A 620 0.04 -23.44 -8.23
C GLU A 620 -1.27 -24.26 -8.31
N THR A 621 -1.17 -25.53 -8.71
CA THR A 621 -2.32 -26.45 -8.77
C THR A 621 -2.97 -26.64 -7.39
N ILE A 622 -2.16 -26.90 -6.37
CA ILE A 622 -2.63 -27.12 -4.99
C ILE A 622 -3.16 -25.81 -4.39
N GLU A 623 -2.42 -24.71 -4.56
CA GLU A 623 -2.80 -23.38 -4.07
C GLU A 623 -4.10 -22.89 -4.72
N PHE A 624 -4.30 -23.09 -6.02
CA PHE A 624 -5.54 -22.69 -6.68
C PHE A 624 -6.75 -23.47 -6.19
N VAL A 625 -6.64 -24.80 -6.03
CA VAL A 625 -7.75 -25.66 -5.60
C VAL A 625 -8.14 -25.37 -4.15
N LEU A 626 -7.16 -25.40 -3.23
CA LEU A 626 -7.42 -25.10 -1.80
C LEU A 626 -7.82 -23.63 -1.60
N GLY A 627 -7.15 -22.71 -2.29
CA GLY A 627 -7.42 -21.28 -2.26
C GLY A 627 -8.78 -20.91 -2.85
N THR A 628 -9.34 -21.70 -3.78
CA THR A 628 -10.71 -21.47 -4.29
C THR A 628 -11.76 -21.69 -3.20
N ILE A 629 -11.64 -22.75 -2.40
CA ILE A 629 -12.54 -23.01 -1.27
C ILE A 629 -12.28 -21.98 -0.15
N SER A 630 -11.01 -21.78 0.22
CA SER A 630 -10.61 -20.88 1.30
C SER A 630 -11.01 -19.42 1.04
N ASN A 631 -10.71 -18.89 -0.15
CA ASN A 631 -11.07 -17.52 -0.51
C ASN A 631 -12.60 -17.34 -0.55
N THR A 632 -13.37 -18.33 -1.01
CA THR A 632 -14.84 -18.26 -0.98
C THR A 632 -15.36 -18.18 0.46
N ALA A 633 -14.86 -19.02 1.36
CA ALA A 633 -15.21 -18.95 2.79
C ALA A 633 -14.78 -17.61 3.42
N SER A 634 -13.67 -17.03 2.98
CA SER A 634 -13.16 -15.73 3.45
C SER A 634 -14.13 -14.57 3.21
N TYR A 635 -14.97 -14.63 2.17
CA TYR A 635 -16.01 -13.63 1.91
C TYR A 635 -17.15 -13.63 2.94
N LEU A 636 -17.29 -14.66 3.77
CA LEU A 636 -18.26 -14.65 4.89
C LEU A 636 -18.00 -13.48 5.86
N ARG A 637 -16.80 -12.89 5.85
CA ARG A 637 -16.48 -11.62 6.53
C ARG A 637 -17.43 -10.47 6.14
N LEU A 638 -17.91 -10.40 4.89
CA LEU A 638 -18.90 -9.41 4.46
C LEU A 638 -20.18 -9.49 5.31
N TRP A 639 -20.66 -10.71 5.57
CA TRP A 639 -21.82 -10.94 6.41
C TRP A 639 -21.51 -10.67 7.88
N ALA A 640 -20.41 -11.23 8.40
CA ALA A 640 -20.06 -11.15 9.82
C ALA A 640 -19.94 -9.69 10.31
N LEU A 641 -19.20 -8.84 9.58
CA LEU A 641 -19.07 -7.43 9.91
C LEU A 641 -20.38 -6.67 9.72
N SER A 642 -21.12 -6.96 8.64
CA SER A 642 -22.44 -6.33 8.37
C SER A 642 -23.53 -6.70 9.39
N LEU A 643 -23.41 -7.83 10.08
CA LEU A 643 -24.27 -8.19 11.21
C LEU A 643 -23.75 -7.55 12.50
N ALA A 644 -22.43 -7.55 12.73
CA ALA A 644 -21.83 -6.91 13.90
C ALA A 644 -22.14 -5.40 13.95
N HIS A 645 -21.93 -4.66 12.87
CA HIS A 645 -22.24 -3.22 12.76
C HIS A 645 -23.70 -2.92 13.12
N GLN A 646 -24.65 -3.66 12.52
CA GLN A 646 -26.09 -3.52 12.77
C GLN A 646 -26.46 -3.78 14.24
N GLN A 647 -25.94 -4.85 14.84
CA GLN A 647 -26.25 -5.19 16.24
C GLN A 647 -25.58 -4.22 17.24
N LEU A 648 -24.37 -3.76 16.93
CA LEU A 648 -23.60 -2.84 17.76
C LEU A 648 -24.23 -1.43 17.74
N ALA A 649 -24.69 -0.98 16.56
CA ALA A 649 -25.51 0.23 16.41
C ALA A 649 -26.81 0.14 17.23
N LEU A 650 -27.53 -1.00 17.16
CA LEU A 650 -28.77 -1.23 17.89
C LEU A 650 -28.56 -1.16 19.41
N VAL A 651 -27.55 -1.85 19.93
CA VAL A 651 -27.23 -1.82 21.38
C VAL A 651 -26.88 -0.40 21.82
N PHE A 652 -26.09 0.35 21.06
CA PHE A 652 -25.78 1.74 21.42
C PHE A 652 -27.00 2.66 21.34
N PHE A 653 -27.88 2.52 20.35
CA PHE A 653 -29.12 3.27 20.26
C PHE A 653 -30.05 2.97 21.44
N GLU A 654 -30.28 1.69 21.75
CA GLU A 654 -31.16 1.26 22.84
C GLU A 654 -30.66 1.72 24.22
N LYS A 655 -29.37 1.53 24.53
CA LYS A 655 -28.82 1.89 25.84
C LYS A 655 -28.58 3.40 26.04
N THR A 656 -28.69 4.24 24.99
CA THR A 656 -28.55 5.70 25.11
C THR A 656 -29.85 6.45 24.82
N ILE A 657 -30.36 6.39 23.59
CA ILE A 657 -31.59 7.07 23.17
C ILE A 657 -32.82 6.33 23.72
N GLY A 658 -32.84 4.99 23.70
CA GLY A 658 -33.92 4.20 24.31
C GLY A 658 -34.07 4.48 25.81
N LEU A 659 -32.95 4.58 26.54
CA LEU A 659 -32.92 4.97 27.96
C LEU A 659 -33.43 6.42 28.20
N ALA A 660 -33.18 7.33 27.25
CA ALA A 660 -33.69 8.70 27.29
C ALA A 660 -35.22 8.78 27.02
N LEU A 661 -35.75 7.88 26.19
CA LEU A 661 -37.14 7.89 25.69
C LEU A 661 -38.10 6.94 26.46
N GLN A 662 -37.72 6.47 27.66
CA GLN A 662 -38.54 5.57 28.48
C GLN A 662 -39.95 6.14 28.80
N PRO A 663 -41.05 5.49 28.35
CA PRO A 663 -42.40 5.95 28.67
C PRO A 663 -42.70 5.77 30.17
N GLY A 664 -43.18 6.84 30.81
CA GLY A 664 -43.51 6.87 32.24
C GLY A 664 -42.78 7.95 33.03
N THR A 665 -41.60 8.41 32.58
CA THR A 665 -40.98 9.63 33.13
C THR A 665 -41.68 10.88 32.57
N GLY A 666 -42.02 11.83 33.44
CA GLY A 666 -42.68 13.08 33.03
C GLY A 666 -41.80 13.91 32.06
N GLY A 667 -42.43 14.63 31.13
CA GLY A 667 -41.75 15.24 29.97
C GLY A 667 -40.51 16.10 30.28
N VAL A 668 -40.49 16.82 31.40
CA VAL A 668 -39.31 17.60 31.82
C VAL A 668 -38.12 16.69 32.12
N ALA A 669 -38.34 15.56 32.79
CA ALA A 669 -37.28 14.58 33.07
C ALA A 669 -36.78 13.87 31.80
N MET A 670 -37.66 13.67 30.82
CA MET A 670 -37.31 13.13 29.50
C MET A 670 -36.36 14.09 28.76
N THR A 671 -36.70 15.38 28.70
CA THR A 671 -35.84 16.41 28.08
C THR A 671 -34.48 16.50 28.78
N ILE A 672 -34.45 16.44 30.11
CA ILE A 672 -33.19 16.45 30.89
C ILE A 672 -32.35 15.21 30.55
N LYS A 673 -32.93 13.99 30.59
CA LYS A 673 -32.25 12.74 30.17
C LYS A 673 -31.66 12.88 28.76
N PHE A 674 -32.47 13.35 27.81
CA PHE A 674 -32.07 13.48 26.39
C PHE A 674 -30.89 14.44 26.21
N VAL A 675 -30.92 15.62 26.86
CA VAL A 675 -29.84 16.63 26.75
C VAL A 675 -28.49 16.10 27.30
N PHE A 676 -28.50 15.23 28.31
CA PHE A 676 -27.28 14.60 28.83
C PHE A 676 -26.84 13.35 28.06
N LEU A 677 -27.77 12.53 27.55
CA LEU A 677 -27.46 11.27 26.86
C LEU A 677 -27.15 11.45 25.36
N PHE A 678 -27.75 12.43 24.68
CA PHE A 678 -27.49 12.72 23.27
C PHE A 678 -26.00 13.03 22.95
N PRO A 679 -25.27 13.89 23.70
CA PRO A 679 -23.84 14.11 23.42
C PRO A 679 -22.99 12.85 23.68
N ILE A 680 -23.40 11.96 24.59
CA ILE A 680 -22.73 10.67 24.83
C ILE A 680 -22.95 9.73 23.64
N PHE A 681 -24.20 9.62 23.16
CA PHE A 681 -24.52 8.90 21.92
C PHE A 681 -23.71 9.42 20.72
N ALA A 682 -23.70 10.74 20.50
CA ALA A 682 -22.96 11.37 19.40
C ALA A 682 -21.45 11.14 19.49
N LEU A 683 -20.87 11.16 20.70
CA LEU A 683 -19.45 10.86 20.94
C LEU A 683 -19.12 9.40 20.59
N ILE A 684 -19.93 8.45 21.07
CA ILE A 684 -19.76 7.02 20.80
C ILE A 684 -19.94 6.73 19.30
N THR A 685 -20.96 7.31 18.68
CA THR A 685 -21.22 7.19 17.24
C THR A 685 -20.04 7.71 16.42
N PHE A 686 -19.49 8.89 16.75
CA PHE A 686 -18.38 9.46 16.02
C PHE A 686 -17.07 8.66 16.19
N PHE A 687 -16.68 8.31 17.42
CA PHE A 687 -15.40 7.66 17.67
C PHE A 687 -15.41 6.14 17.46
N VAL A 688 -16.47 5.44 17.86
CA VAL A 688 -16.55 3.97 17.76
C VAL A 688 -17.09 3.56 16.40
N MET A 689 -18.30 4.00 16.02
CA MET A 689 -18.92 3.58 14.75
C MET A 689 -18.16 4.17 13.55
N VAL A 690 -17.97 5.49 13.53
CA VAL A 690 -17.40 6.20 12.35
C VAL A 690 -15.88 6.25 12.38
N GLY A 691 -15.25 6.22 13.55
CA GLY A 691 -13.78 6.17 13.69
C GLY A 691 -13.20 4.75 13.57
N MET A 692 -13.58 3.85 14.48
CA MET A 692 -12.94 2.54 14.63
C MET A 692 -13.51 1.48 13.68
N ASP A 693 -14.83 1.26 13.70
CA ASP A 693 -15.51 0.21 12.94
C ASP A 693 -15.46 0.46 11.42
N SER A 694 -15.53 1.73 10.99
CA SER A 694 -15.28 2.07 9.58
C SER A 694 -13.85 1.71 9.11
N LEU A 695 -12.85 1.80 10.00
CA LEU A 695 -11.47 1.42 9.70
C LEU A 695 -11.29 -0.12 9.68
N GLU A 696 -12.00 -0.85 10.55
CA GLU A 696 -12.06 -2.32 10.49
C GLU A 696 -12.69 -2.80 9.17
N CYS A 697 -13.86 -2.26 8.81
CA CYS A 697 -14.53 -2.53 7.53
C CYS A 697 -13.64 -2.16 6.32
N PHE A 698 -12.92 -1.03 6.38
CA PHE A 698 -11.95 -0.61 5.36
C PHE A 698 -10.84 -1.65 5.17
N LEU A 699 -10.20 -2.09 6.26
CA LEU A 699 -9.10 -3.08 6.20
C LEU A 699 -9.58 -4.46 5.74
N HIS A 700 -10.78 -4.88 6.11
CA HIS A 700 -11.32 -6.16 5.65
C HIS A 700 -11.76 -6.16 4.19
N ALA A 701 -12.29 -5.05 3.67
CA ALA A 701 -12.54 -4.86 2.23
C ALA A 701 -11.23 -4.78 1.43
N LEU A 702 -10.20 -4.12 1.98
CA LEU A 702 -8.86 -4.03 1.39
C LEU A 702 -8.23 -5.41 1.27
N ARG A 703 -8.32 -6.23 2.33
CA ARG A 703 -7.84 -7.62 2.32
C ARG A 703 -8.45 -8.43 1.19
N LEU A 704 -9.79 -8.36 1.02
CA LEU A 704 -10.52 -9.04 -0.07
C LEU A 704 -10.04 -8.59 -1.46
N GLN A 705 -9.65 -7.31 -1.61
CA GLN A 705 -9.12 -6.81 -2.88
C GLN A 705 -7.69 -7.30 -3.16
N TRP A 706 -6.82 -7.37 -2.14
CA TRP A 706 -5.41 -7.78 -2.31
C TRP A 706 -5.21 -9.30 -2.45
N VAL A 707 -5.86 -10.14 -1.64
CA VAL A 707 -5.62 -11.60 -1.70
C VAL A 707 -6.69 -12.34 -2.50
N GLU A 708 -7.96 -12.08 -2.22
CA GLU A 708 -9.04 -12.83 -2.84
C GLU A 708 -9.31 -12.41 -4.31
N PHE A 709 -9.05 -11.15 -4.69
CA PHE A 709 -9.17 -10.66 -6.07
C PHE A 709 -7.84 -10.54 -6.84
N GLN A 710 -6.88 -9.71 -6.38
CA GLN A 710 -5.61 -9.49 -7.09
C GLN A 710 -4.79 -10.78 -7.24
N GLY A 711 -4.72 -11.61 -6.19
CA GLY A 711 -4.05 -12.92 -6.19
C GLY A 711 -4.57 -13.95 -7.21
N LYS A 712 -5.56 -13.62 -8.04
CA LYS A 712 -5.98 -14.45 -9.19
C LYS A 712 -5.32 -14.07 -10.52
N PHE A 713 -4.80 -12.84 -10.69
CA PHE A 713 -4.30 -12.37 -11.99
C PHE A 713 -3.09 -11.42 -11.94
N TYR A 714 -2.73 -10.92 -10.77
CA TYR A 714 -1.74 -9.86 -10.56
C TYR A 714 -0.43 -10.45 -10.03
N LYS A 715 0.67 -10.34 -10.78
CA LYS A 715 1.96 -10.93 -10.38
C LYS A 715 2.87 -10.01 -9.57
N ALA A 716 2.58 -8.71 -9.49
CA ALA A 716 3.25 -7.74 -8.60
C ALA A 716 4.78 -7.51 -8.77
N ASP A 717 5.45 -8.23 -9.69
CA ASP A 717 6.91 -8.15 -9.99
C ASP A 717 7.36 -6.86 -10.72
N GLY A 718 6.63 -5.75 -10.58
CA GLY A 718 6.85 -4.51 -11.33
C GLY A 718 7.93 -3.59 -10.78
N HIS A 719 8.24 -2.54 -11.55
CA HIS A 719 9.10 -1.42 -11.13
C HIS A 719 8.39 -0.10 -11.42
N THR A 720 8.26 0.78 -10.42
CA THR A 720 7.55 2.06 -10.60
C THR A 720 8.34 3.02 -11.49
N PHE A 721 7.66 3.71 -12.40
CA PHE A 721 8.27 4.79 -13.17
C PHE A 721 8.44 6.05 -12.31
N ALA A 722 9.62 6.23 -11.75
CA ALA A 722 10.02 7.42 -10.98
C ALA A 722 10.95 8.33 -11.83
N PRO A 723 10.41 9.25 -12.65
CA PRO A 723 11.22 10.14 -13.47
C PRO A 723 11.95 11.20 -12.63
N LEU A 724 13.14 11.61 -13.07
CA LEU A 724 13.90 12.70 -12.48
C LEU A 724 13.08 14.00 -12.50
N ASN A 725 12.65 14.46 -11.33
CA ASN A 725 11.81 15.65 -11.20
C ASN A 725 12.29 16.54 -10.05
N PHE A 726 12.98 17.63 -10.40
CA PHE A 726 13.49 18.60 -9.43
C PHE A 726 12.39 19.23 -8.55
N ALA A 727 11.16 19.38 -9.05
CA ALA A 727 10.06 19.93 -8.24
C ALA A 727 9.61 18.96 -7.13
N LYS A 728 9.64 17.65 -7.40
CA LYS A 728 9.41 16.60 -6.40
C LYS A 728 10.52 16.60 -5.35
N ILE A 729 11.78 16.49 -5.79
CA ILE A 729 12.97 16.50 -4.92
C ILE A 729 13.02 17.76 -4.02
N LEU A 730 12.73 18.94 -4.57
CA LEU A 730 12.71 20.19 -3.80
C LEU A 730 11.55 20.27 -2.80
N ARG A 731 10.41 19.59 -3.04
CA ARG A 731 9.30 19.46 -2.07
C ARG A 731 9.69 18.50 -0.94
N GLU A 732 10.16 17.32 -1.27
CA GLU A 732 10.57 16.26 -0.33
C GLU A 732 11.76 16.70 0.53
N SER A 733 12.67 17.51 0.00
CA SER A 733 13.80 18.03 0.76
C SER A 733 13.40 18.92 1.93
N ARG A 734 12.17 19.46 1.99
CA ARG A 734 11.80 20.49 2.97
C ARG A 734 11.79 19.87 4.38
N PRO A 735 12.47 20.48 5.38
CA PRO A 735 12.52 19.91 6.72
C PRO A 735 11.11 19.77 7.31
N GLN A 736 10.82 18.60 7.87
CA GLN A 736 9.59 18.31 8.61
C GLN A 736 9.61 19.08 9.94
N GLY A 737 9.29 20.37 9.90
CA GLY A 737 9.30 21.24 11.08
C GLY A 737 9.00 22.73 10.82
N SER A 738 9.26 23.25 9.62
CA SER A 738 9.01 24.67 9.26
C SER A 738 7.61 24.93 8.71
#